data_AF-A0A8R2NKX4-F1
#
_entry.id   AF-A0A8R2NKX4-F1
#
_cell.length_a   1.000
_cell.length_b   1.000
_cell.length_c   1.000
_cell.angle_alpha   90.00
_cell.angle_beta   90.00
_cell.angle_gamma   90.00
#
_symmetry.space_group_name_H-M   'P 1'
#
loop_
_entity.id
_entity.type
_entity.pdbx_description
1 polymer ?
#
loop_
_entity_poly.entity_id
_entity_poly.type
_entity_poly.pdbx_seq_one_letter_code
_entity_poly.pdbx_strand_id
1 'polypeptide(L)'
;MTVYFFSLILLSFSLCVTAAPQRSNYKFLGCFLEENLLTLGEESRVLIPISPKSCSEFCFEKKYLFFILKNENCYCSKNYISRLMKQFDNECTIKCTGDESASCGGKPNLVSSYTTDSSISNNYIERGSFPIPIYLGCYSETPNDDENRLLKGPAGPYNNNTPQRCLEICFRMGYLYFGNTYGSECWCGNQKPSKSLKVEDINCDSPCSGNTNQFCGGGWKMGIYSTGITGYTMFQKIMLGVMMLMMMMKNKTKEKHLIFQMGTNNSPKRCMNLCNTQRFKYAAVKGNVCECMNYEPNFSLKRSYSDCYTLCTENPSEYCGGRNAFSIYKTLYLDPQGKVSVNNIGCFRNFKRHPILNGWGIISSKLTPKNCVYSCYARRFPYAALVSSKECLCSFTKPSIEGMIEDSMCTTVCSGSSKDTCGGLNAINVYNTGLEWRTSTIGNYYLGCFEESQNNRILNGYSRSFSVNTPEFCSNLCYKFGYIYSGVTYKSECFCGSQSPNEPKFAKLEDKQCNTKCSGDANQFCGGGWRMGVFATGLYDYPIDDRYIGCFVQEENSLSNAKFELINTNVPSKCSAICHNAKYQYAGVMGINCLCSNHAPENNQKVDDANCDTTCVGDSSKTCGGEDRIQIYDLLRQINETESIQISDQINYDDTFEYLNLKSAWSHDVFVAQEPDYEFVVYNSSEKNSFVKNRELVIIPTIQTDSFIRTGQLSLNGCTKHEGSVGCEMVASSYNIIPPVVSARLTTKNNFLFLYGQVEVIAKLPIGDWIVSEIALVSKSNEKNRLVLAKSFGNNDLKCNGDDESATVLKYGLEIDELYHSKSKMMKLTSQDTWHNGYHSFKLSWSPENIVFKIDEETNHLDTMNLPLDFIFDSEYFMSIGVSVGGMNNFRDGCLSNGHLKPWRNFETKAMLNFWKDKNYWSSTWNENKSALRVKKVKFTSSDS
;
A
#
# COMPACT_ATOMS: atom_id res chain seq x y z
N MET A 1 -64.30 -52.85 72.11
CA MET A 1 -65.57 -52.17 71.75
C MET A 1 -65.25 -51.06 70.78
N THR A 2 -65.92 -51.08 69.62
CA THR A 2 -66.09 -49.99 68.63
C THR A 2 -64.85 -49.48 67.89
N VAL A 3 -64.64 -50.01 66.68
CA VAL A 3 -63.73 -49.51 65.63
C VAL A 3 -64.60 -49.11 64.45
N TYR A 4 -64.49 -47.88 63.94
CA TYR A 4 -64.79 -47.54 62.54
C TYR A 4 -64.02 -46.28 62.10
N PHE A 5 -63.29 -46.47 61.00
CA PHE A 5 -62.54 -45.52 60.17
C PHE A 5 -63.47 -44.65 59.32
N PHE A 6 -63.11 -43.38 59.05
CA PHE A 6 -63.31 -42.75 57.73
C PHE A 6 -62.36 -41.55 57.53
N SER A 7 -61.77 -41.51 56.34
CA SER A 7 -60.68 -40.67 55.85
C SER A 7 -61.12 -39.24 55.54
N LEU A 8 -60.36 -38.23 55.99
CA LEU A 8 -60.55 -36.82 55.57
C LEU A 8 -59.74 -36.52 54.30
N ILE A 9 -60.44 -36.17 53.23
CA ILE A 9 -59.89 -35.58 52.01
C ILE A 9 -59.71 -34.07 52.28
N LEU A 10 -58.45 -33.62 52.38
CA LEU A 10 -58.10 -32.20 52.29
C LEU A 10 -57.58 -31.93 50.88
N LEU A 11 -58.37 -31.19 50.11
CA LEU A 11 -58.01 -30.61 48.82
C LEU A 11 -56.90 -29.57 49.02
N SER A 12 -55.64 -29.96 48.86
CA SER A 12 -54.55 -29.04 48.55
C SER A 12 -54.50 -28.84 47.04
N PHE A 13 -55.04 -27.72 46.57
CA PHE A 13 -54.76 -27.19 45.23
C PHE A 13 -53.25 -26.86 45.16
N SER A 14 -52.46 -27.82 44.69
CA SER A 14 -51.11 -27.54 44.24
C SER A 14 -51.22 -26.86 42.88
N LEU A 15 -50.99 -25.54 42.87
CA LEU A 15 -50.70 -24.78 41.66
C LEU A 15 -49.41 -25.33 41.05
N CYS A 16 -49.55 -26.41 40.28
CA CYS A 16 -48.53 -26.85 39.35
C CYS A 16 -48.55 -25.84 38.19
N VAL A 17 -47.89 -24.70 38.39
CA VAL A 17 -47.47 -23.86 37.27
C VAL A 17 -46.41 -24.69 36.54
N THR A 18 -46.88 -25.53 35.61
CA THR A 18 -46.03 -26.01 34.52
C THR A 18 -45.67 -24.76 33.73
N ALA A 19 -44.53 -24.15 34.05
CA ALA A 19 -43.90 -23.22 33.15
C ALA A 19 -43.72 -23.98 31.84
N ALA A 20 -44.47 -23.58 30.80
CA ALA A 20 -44.25 -24.07 29.45
C ALA A 20 -42.74 -23.97 29.17
N PRO A 21 -42.07 -25.01 28.64
CA PRO A 21 -40.66 -24.91 28.34
C PRO A 21 -40.51 -23.77 27.33
N GLN A 22 -39.93 -22.65 27.76
CA GLN A 22 -39.52 -21.60 26.84
C GLN A 22 -38.60 -22.30 25.85
N ARG A 23 -39.01 -22.38 24.57
CA ARG A 23 -38.14 -22.89 23.51
C ARG A 23 -36.84 -22.08 23.57
N SER A 24 -35.77 -22.69 24.05
CA SER A 24 -34.42 -22.15 23.96
C SER A 24 -34.03 -22.19 22.48
N ASN A 25 -34.45 -21.17 21.73
CA ASN A 25 -34.03 -21.01 20.35
C ASN A 25 -32.59 -20.52 20.43
N TYR A 26 -31.60 -21.35 20.18
CA TYR A 26 -30.17 -20.98 20.22
C TYR A 26 -29.68 -20.62 18.82
N LYS A 27 -28.54 -19.94 18.70
CA LYS A 27 -27.93 -19.61 17.39
C LYS A 27 -26.48 -20.06 17.30
N PHE A 28 -26.13 -20.75 16.21
CA PHE A 28 -24.73 -21.11 15.92
C PHE A 28 -23.91 -19.86 15.53
N LEU A 29 -22.79 -19.67 16.23
CA LEU A 29 -21.89 -18.53 16.04
C LEU A 29 -20.73 -18.86 15.09
N GLY A 30 -20.34 -20.14 15.04
CA GLY A 30 -19.31 -20.65 14.14
C GLY A 30 -18.36 -21.63 14.81
N CYS A 31 -17.37 -22.07 14.03
CA CYS A 31 -16.24 -22.87 14.48
C CYS A 31 -15.08 -21.97 14.94
N PHE A 32 -14.43 -22.30 16.05
CA PHE A 32 -13.34 -21.51 16.62
C PHE A 32 -12.17 -22.39 17.04
N LEU A 33 -10.94 -21.90 16.85
CA LEU A 33 -9.72 -22.53 17.35
C LEU A 33 -9.57 -22.23 18.83
N GLU A 34 -9.39 -23.26 19.65
CA GLU A 34 -9.18 -23.16 21.08
C GLU A 34 -7.93 -23.92 21.52
N GLU A 35 -6.89 -23.20 21.89
CA GLU A 35 -5.63 -23.79 22.37
C GLU A 35 -5.63 -24.06 23.88
N ASN A 36 -6.52 -23.43 24.68
CA ASN A 36 -6.50 -23.56 26.13
C ASN A 36 -7.91 -23.68 26.76
N LEU A 37 -8.33 -24.92 27.00
CA LEU A 37 -9.62 -25.27 27.60
C LEU A 37 -9.88 -24.66 29.00
N LEU A 38 -8.82 -24.28 29.72
CA LEU A 38 -8.89 -23.81 31.11
C LEU A 38 -9.46 -22.39 31.26
N THR A 39 -9.53 -21.61 30.18
CA THR A 39 -9.99 -20.21 30.20
C THR A 39 -11.47 -20.03 29.82
N LEU A 40 -12.17 -21.11 29.43
CA LEU A 40 -13.42 -20.99 28.66
C LEU A 40 -14.72 -20.92 29.48
N GLY A 41 -14.74 -21.40 30.71
CA GLY A 41 -15.99 -21.57 31.46
C GLY A 41 -15.90 -21.01 32.87
N GLU A 42 -16.82 -20.09 33.19
CA GLU A 42 -17.18 -19.84 34.59
C GLU A 42 -17.87 -21.09 35.17
N GLU A 43 -18.57 -21.87 34.32
CA GLU A 43 -19.25 -23.12 34.65
C GLU A 43 -19.10 -24.13 33.49
N SER A 44 -18.99 -25.43 33.80
CA SER A 44 -18.95 -26.49 32.79
C SER A 44 -19.64 -27.77 33.24
N ARG A 45 -20.15 -28.56 32.28
CA ARG A 45 -20.81 -29.83 32.54
C ARG A 45 -20.64 -30.81 31.38
N VAL A 46 -20.41 -32.07 31.69
CA VAL A 46 -20.50 -33.18 30.72
C VAL A 46 -21.97 -33.52 30.51
N LEU A 47 -22.44 -33.54 29.26
CA LEU A 47 -23.82 -33.87 28.90
C LEU A 47 -23.84 -35.08 27.97
N ILE A 48 -24.62 -36.10 28.31
CA ILE A 48 -24.78 -37.31 27.50
C ILE A 48 -26.27 -37.63 27.41
N PRO A 49 -26.92 -37.49 26.23
CA PRO A 49 -26.38 -37.02 24.97
C PRO A 49 -26.22 -35.48 24.91
N ILE A 50 -25.19 -34.98 24.25
CA ILE A 50 -24.96 -33.54 24.10
C ILE A 50 -25.68 -33.00 22.87
N SER A 51 -26.41 -31.90 23.02
CA SER A 51 -26.93 -31.11 21.90
C SER A 51 -26.83 -29.62 22.23
N PRO A 52 -26.84 -28.73 21.24
CA PRO A 52 -26.87 -27.30 21.53
C PRO A 52 -28.12 -26.91 22.32
N LYS A 53 -29.24 -27.62 22.14
CA LYS A 53 -30.47 -27.40 22.91
C LYS A 53 -30.26 -27.67 24.41
N SER A 54 -29.72 -28.85 24.75
CA SER A 54 -29.53 -29.22 26.16
C SER A 54 -28.49 -28.35 26.86
N CYS A 55 -27.44 -27.94 26.15
CA CYS A 55 -26.46 -27.00 26.68
C CYS A 55 -27.02 -25.58 26.81
N SER A 56 -27.85 -25.14 25.85
CA SER A 56 -28.53 -23.84 25.91
C SER A 56 -29.42 -23.73 27.15
N GLU A 57 -30.24 -24.74 27.43
CA GLU A 57 -31.11 -24.79 28.62
C GLU A 57 -30.28 -24.69 29.91
N PHE A 58 -29.22 -25.50 30.05
CA PHE A 58 -28.32 -25.48 31.20
C PHE A 58 -27.67 -24.10 31.43
N CYS A 59 -27.13 -23.49 30.37
CA CYS A 59 -26.45 -22.21 30.48
C CYS A 59 -27.44 -21.06 30.70
N PHE A 60 -28.61 -21.10 30.07
CA PHE A 60 -29.66 -20.08 30.21
C PHE A 60 -30.21 -20.02 31.64
N GLU A 61 -30.47 -21.17 32.28
CA GLU A 61 -30.92 -21.22 33.68
C GLU A 61 -29.96 -20.51 34.64
N LYS A 62 -28.66 -20.55 34.33
CA LYS A 62 -27.59 -19.92 35.09
C LYS A 62 -27.29 -18.48 34.66
N LYS A 63 -28.11 -17.91 33.76
CA LYS A 63 -27.98 -16.55 33.21
C LYS A 63 -26.70 -16.33 32.40
N TYR A 64 -26.20 -17.37 31.74
CA TYR A 64 -25.14 -17.24 30.75
C TYR A 64 -25.72 -16.93 29.37
N LEU A 65 -25.02 -16.10 28.59
CA LEU A 65 -25.46 -15.65 27.26
C LEU A 65 -24.89 -16.51 26.13
N PHE A 66 -23.77 -17.18 26.38
CA PHE A 66 -23.03 -17.96 25.40
C PHE A 66 -22.67 -19.32 25.96
N PHE A 67 -22.51 -20.28 25.05
CA PHE A 67 -21.95 -21.58 25.38
C PHE A 67 -21.09 -22.15 24.27
N ILE A 68 -20.24 -23.09 24.64
CA ILE A 68 -19.25 -23.73 23.77
C ILE A 68 -19.40 -25.23 23.92
N LEU A 69 -19.37 -25.94 22.80
CA LEU A 69 -19.39 -27.39 22.72
C LEU A 69 -18.03 -27.91 22.24
N LYS A 70 -17.46 -28.85 23.02
CA LYS A 70 -16.27 -29.60 22.64
C LYS A 70 -16.43 -31.06 23.06
N ASN A 71 -16.58 -31.95 22.08
CA ASN A 71 -16.94 -33.35 22.33
C ASN A 71 -18.24 -33.42 23.16
N GLU A 72 -18.21 -34.04 24.35
CA GLU A 72 -19.35 -34.17 25.27
C GLU A 72 -19.41 -33.09 26.36
N ASN A 73 -18.57 -32.06 26.26
CA ASN A 73 -18.52 -30.98 27.24
C ASN A 73 -19.28 -29.74 26.78
N CYS A 74 -20.09 -29.21 27.68
CA CYS A 74 -20.79 -27.93 27.58
C CYS A 74 -20.11 -26.93 28.53
N TYR A 75 -19.63 -25.82 27.99
CA TYR A 75 -19.01 -24.73 28.77
C TYR A 75 -19.88 -23.49 28.66
N CYS A 76 -20.31 -22.94 29.79
CA CYS A 76 -21.11 -21.72 29.83
C CYS A 76 -20.23 -20.50 30.08
N SER A 77 -20.56 -19.40 29.40
CA SER A 77 -19.80 -18.16 29.51
C SER A 77 -20.70 -16.94 29.35
N LYS A 78 -20.39 -15.88 30.11
CA LYS A 78 -20.95 -14.54 29.89
C LYS A 78 -20.21 -13.80 28.76
N ASN A 79 -19.02 -14.32 28.41
CA ASN A 79 -18.10 -13.77 27.44
C ASN A 79 -18.18 -14.54 26.12
N TYR A 80 -18.09 -13.83 25.01
CA TYR A 80 -18.14 -14.42 23.67
C TYR A 80 -16.73 -14.82 23.19
N ILE A 81 -16.62 -15.78 22.27
CA ILE A 81 -15.33 -16.11 21.65
C ILE A 81 -14.97 -15.03 20.61
N SER A 82 -13.77 -14.46 20.71
CA SER A 82 -13.32 -13.46 19.74
C SER A 82 -13.25 -14.02 18.32
N ARG A 83 -13.63 -13.20 17.34
CA ARG A 83 -13.50 -13.51 15.91
C ARG A 83 -12.07 -13.82 15.45
N LEU A 84 -11.04 -13.41 16.19
CA LEU A 84 -9.66 -13.76 15.89
C LEU A 84 -9.43 -15.28 15.91
N MET A 85 -10.22 -16.00 16.72
CA MET A 85 -10.20 -17.46 16.81
C MET A 85 -11.09 -18.12 15.76
N LYS A 86 -11.90 -17.36 15.02
CA LYS A 86 -12.86 -17.96 14.08
C LYS A 86 -12.12 -18.77 13.00
N GLN A 87 -12.62 -19.97 12.77
CA GLN A 87 -12.19 -20.90 11.74
C GLN A 87 -13.33 -21.10 10.74
N PHE A 88 -13.11 -21.93 9.72
CA PHE A 88 -14.20 -22.26 8.82
C PHE A 88 -15.20 -23.15 9.55
N ASP A 89 -16.48 -22.84 9.40
CA ASP A 89 -17.55 -23.55 10.10
C ASP A 89 -17.57 -25.07 9.77
N ASN A 90 -17.03 -25.46 8.60
CA ASN A 90 -16.89 -26.86 8.18
C ASN A 90 -15.71 -27.62 8.81
N GLU A 91 -14.77 -26.95 9.49
CA GLU A 91 -13.65 -27.62 10.17
C GLU A 91 -14.07 -28.22 11.52
N CYS A 92 -15.15 -27.71 12.12
CA CYS A 92 -15.79 -28.33 13.28
C CYS A 92 -16.63 -29.54 12.84
N THR A 93 -15.90 -30.60 12.50
CA THR A 93 -16.39 -31.84 11.88
C THR A 93 -17.07 -32.81 12.85
N ILE A 94 -16.88 -32.67 14.16
CA ILE A 94 -17.47 -33.56 15.17
C ILE A 94 -18.95 -33.22 15.31
N LYS A 95 -19.81 -34.23 15.16
CA LYS A 95 -21.26 -34.10 15.34
C LYS A 95 -21.67 -34.30 16.78
N CYS A 96 -22.72 -33.61 17.21
CA CYS A 96 -23.24 -33.75 18.58
C CYS A 96 -24.03 -35.05 18.74
N THR A 97 -23.85 -35.78 19.84
CA THR A 97 -24.48 -37.09 20.05
C THR A 97 -26.00 -37.02 20.23
N GLY A 98 -26.53 -35.88 20.65
CA GLY A 98 -27.96 -35.61 20.78
C GLY A 98 -28.56 -34.79 19.63
N ASP A 99 -27.76 -34.41 18.63
CA ASP A 99 -28.20 -33.68 17.43
C ASP A 99 -27.12 -33.76 16.33
N GLU A 100 -27.26 -34.71 15.40
CA GLU A 100 -26.28 -34.93 14.33
C GLU A 100 -26.21 -33.79 13.30
N SER A 101 -27.24 -32.93 13.26
CA SER A 101 -27.23 -31.75 12.40
C SER A 101 -26.29 -30.65 12.93
N ALA A 102 -26.08 -30.63 14.24
CA ALA A 102 -25.23 -29.69 14.94
C ALA A 102 -23.76 -30.14 15.03
N SER A 103 -22.88 -29.20 15.35
CA SER A 103 -21.45 -29.42 15.49
C SER A 103 -21.01 -29.26 16.94
N CYS A 104 -20.19 -30.18 17.42
CA CYS A 104 -19.63 -30.24 18.77
C CYS A 104 -18.09 -30.16 18.75
N GLY A 105 -17.54 -29.31 17.87
CA GLY A 105 -16.12 -29.04 17.73
C GLY A 105 -15.43 -29.83 16.60
N GLY A 106 -14.10 -29.91 16.66
CA GLY A 106 -13.27 -30.55 15.63
C GLY A 106 -11.84 -30.83 16.12
N LYS A 107 -11.10 -31.65 15.37
CA LYS A 107 -9.72 -32.02 15.72
C LYS A 107 -8.69 -31.03 15.16
N PRO A 108 -7.55 -30.81 15.84
CA PRO A 108 -7.25 -31.28 17.21
C PRO A 108 -7.87 -30.40 18.31
N ASN A 109 -8.12 -29.12 18.02
CA ASN A 109 -8.41 -28.08 19.03
C ASN A 109 -9.51 -27.11 18.56
N LEU A 110 -10.59 -27.59 17.94
CA LEU A 110 -11.68 -26.75 17.47
C LEU A 110 -12.93 -26.93 18.34
N VAL A 111 -13.65 -25.82 18.55
CA VAL A 111 -14.88 -25.77 19.35
C VAL A 111 -16.01 -25.09 18.59
N SER A 112 -17.24 -25.50 18.89
CA SER A 112 -18.44 -24.93 18.29
C SER A 112 -19.12 -23.99 19.28
N SER A 113 -19.32 -22.72 18.89
CA SER A 113 -19.88 -21.70 19.78
C SER A 113 -21.32 -21.35 19.40
N TYR A 114 -22.14 -21.07 20.42
CA TYR A 114 -23.56 -20.81 20.30
C TYR A 114 -24.02 -19.72 21.29
N THR A 115 -25.16 -19.08 21.00
CA THR A 115 -25.90 -18.24 21.97
C THR A 115 -26.95 -19.06 22.71
N THR A 116 -27.26 -18.68 23.95
CA THR A 116 -28.38 -19.29 24.71
C THR A 116 -29.76 -18.84 24.22
N ASP A 117 -29.84 -17.70 23.53
CA ASP A 117 -31.05 -17.20 22.86
C ASP A 117 -30.72 -16.66 21.45
N SER A 118 -31.55 -16.98 20.47
CA SER A 118 -31.50 -16.61 19.05
C SER A 118 -31.74 -15.12 18.81
N SER A 119 -32.44 -14.47 19.74
CA SER A 119 -32.60 -13.01 19.75
C SER A 119 -31.27 -12.31 20.02
N ILE A 120 -30.35 -13.00 20.70
CA ILE A 120 -28.98 -12.55 20.94
C ILE A 120 -28.22 -12.68 19.63
N SER A 121 -27.96 -11.53 19.00
CA SER A 121 -27.07 -11.49 17.84
C SER A 121 -25.66 -11.91 18.22
N ASN A 122 -24.88 -12.46 17.28
CA ASN A 122 -23.45 -12.75 17.43
C ASN A 122 -22.60 -11.53 17.86
N ASN A 123 -23.19 -10.33 17.83
CA ASN A 123 -22.58 -9.04 18.15
C ASN A 123 -23.33 -8.34 19.32
N TYR A 124 -24.12 -9.08 20.10
CA TYR A 124 -24.77 -8.55 21.30
C TYR A 124 -23.72 -8.42 22.39
N ILE A 125 -23.59 -7.21 22.92
CA ILE A 125 -22.58 -6.88 23.90
C ILE A 125 -23.36 -6.21 25.01
N GLU A 126 -23.61 -6.97 26.06
CA GLU A 126 -24.18 -6.41 27.27
C GLU A 126 -23.18 -5.38 27.83
N ARG A 127 -23.68 -4.37 28.52
CA ARG A 127 -22.84 -3.32 29.08
C ARG A 127 -21.90 -3.94 30.11
N GLY A 128 -20.63 -4.08 29.75
CA GLY A 128 -19.63 -4.73 30.60
C GLY A 128 -19.31 -6.19 30.24
N SER A 129 -19.76 -6.73 29.10
CA SER A 129 -19.27 -8.00 28.55
C SER A 129 -17.94 -7.82 27.83
N PHE A 130 -17.09 -8.86 27.90
CA PHE A 130 -15.77 -8.89 27.26
C PHE A 130 -15.62 -10.18 26.45
N PRO A 131 -14.72 -10.26 25.47
CA PRO A 131 -14.40 -11.53 24.84
C PRO A 131 -13.73 -12.48 25.85
N ILE A 132 -13.55 -13.73 25.49
CA ILE A 132 -12.67 -14.64 26.23
C ILE A 132 -11.21 -14.33 25.85
N PRO A 133 -10.28 -14.22 26.81
CA PRO A 133 -8.89 -13.95 26.51
C PRO A 133 -8.25 -15.11 25.76
N ILE A 134 -7.50 -14.81 24.70
CA ILE A 134 -6.86 -15.83 23.87
C ILE A 134 -5.43 -16.01 24.35
N TYR A 135 -5.10 -17.12 25.00
CA TYR A 135 -3.71 -17.38 25.39
C TYR A 135 -2.84 -17.63 24.16
N LEU A 136 -1.74 -16.89 24.03
CA LEU A 136 -0.81 -16.99 22.90
C LEU A 136 0.47 -17.75 23.29
N GLY A 137 0.72 -17.93 24.58
CA GLY A 137 1.86 -18.67 25.13
C GLY A 137 2.57 -17.94 26.25
N CYS A 138 3.55 -18.63 26.84
CA CYS A 138 4.48 -18.07 27.79
C CYS A 138 5.71 -17.48 27.10
N TYR A 139 6.13 -16.28 27.51
CA TYR A 139 7.25 -15.57 26.90
C TYR A 139 8.26 -15.12 27.95
N SER A 140 9.55 -15.27 27.65
CA SER A 140 10.62 -14.79 28.51
C SER A 140 10.88 -13.30 28.34
N GLU A 141 11.00 -12.60 29.47
CA GLU A 141 11.51 -11.24 29.55
C GLU A 141 12.99 -11.26 29.97
N THR A 142 13.71 -10.19 29.63
CA THR A 142 15.08 -9.99 30.13
C THR A 142 15.00 -9.50 31.57
N PRO A 143 15.64 -10.18 32.54
CA PRO A 143 15.65 -9.73 33.91
C PRO A 143 16.23 -8.32 34.06
N ASN A 144 15.52 -7.46 34.80
CA ASN A 144 15.88 -6.08 35.14
C ASN A 144 15.96 -5.11 33.93
N ASP A 145 15.29 -5.42 32.82
CA ASP A 145 15.22 -4.54 31.63
C ASP A 145 13.78 -3.98 31.47
N ASP A 146 13.36 -3.11 32.39
CA ASP A 146 12.03 -2.49 32.36
C ASP A 146 11.82 -1.57 31.14
N GLU A 147 12.90 -1.08 30.54
CA GLU A 147 12.85 -0.36 29.27
C GLU A 147 12.55 -1.27 28.07
N ASN A 148 12.61 -2.60 28.23
CA ASN A 148 12.37 -3.60 27.19
C ASN A 148 11.34 -4.68 27.58
N ARG A 149 10.39 -4.34 28.47
CA ARG A 149 9.20 -5.19 28.71
C ARG A 149 8.49 -5.55 27.41
N LEU A 150 7.94 -6.76 27.36
CA LEU A 150 7.30 -7.31 26.16
C LEU A 150 6.10 -6.51 25.70
N LEU A 151 5.35 -5.93 26.64
CA LEU A 151 4.19 -5.08 26.39
C LEU A 151 4.44 -3.70 26.99
N LYS A 152 4.19 -2.65 26.20
CA LYS A 152 4.60 -1.26 26.49
C LYS A 152 3.48 -0.33 26.93
N GLY A 153 2.26 -0.84 27.01
CA GLY A 153 1.12 -0.08 27.51
C GLY A 153 1.10 -0.02 29.04
N PRO A 154 0.10 0.66 29.62
CA PRO A 154 -0.10 0.75 31.05
C PRO A 154 -0.08 -0.61 31.73
N ALA A 155 0.51 -0.62 32.92
CA ALA A 155 0.67 -1.81 33.72
C ALA A 155 0.51 -1.50 35.20
N GLY A 156 0.18 -2.52 35.98
CA GLY A 156 0.14 -2.38 37.43
C GLY A 156 -0.03 -3.72 38.15
N PRO A 157 0.39 -3.78 39.42
CA PRO A 157 0.00 -4.85 40.31
C PRO A 157 -1.47 -4.66 40.72
N TYR A 158 -2.23 -5.75 40.72
CA TYR A 158 -3.60 -5.79 41.21
C TYR A 158 -3.73 -6.94 42.20
N ASN A 159 -4.38 -6.67 43.34
CA ASN A 159 -4.58 -7.65 44.40
C ASN A 159 -5.53 -8.80 44.00
N ASN A 160 -6.31 -8.63 42.93
CA ASN A 160 -7.26 -9.60 42.41
C ASN A 160 -7.07 -9.86 40.91
N ASN A 161 -5.81 -9.93 40.47
CA ASN A 161 -5.49 -10.14 39.07
C ASN A 161 -5.89 -11.55 38.60
N THR A 162 -6.48 -11.64 37.41
CA THR A 162 -6.75 -12.87 36.65
C THR A 162 -6.60 -12.55 35.15
N PRO A 163 -6.44 -13.53 34.25
CA PRO A 163 -6.38 -13.25 32.82
C PRO A 163 -7.63 -12.51 32.32
N GLN A 164 -8.82 -12.90 32.81
CA GLN A 164 -10.06 -12.19 32.49
C GLN A 164 -10.05 -10.76 33.02
N ARG A 165 -9.60 -10.53 34.26
CA ARG A 165 -9.56 -9.18 34.82
C ARG A 165 -8.59 -8.27 34.07
N CYS A 166 -7.42 -8.80 33.71
CA CYS A 166 -6.43 -8.07 32.93
C CYS A 166 -6.94 -7.77 31.52
N LEU A 167 -7.62 -8.73 30.88
CA LEU A 167 -8.34 -8.51 29.63
C LEU A 167 -9.28 -7.32 29.73
N GLU A 168 -10.15 -7.26 30.75
CA GLU A 168 -11.13 -6.18 30.89
C GLU A 168 -10.48 -4.81 30.90
N ILE A 169 -9.36 -4.68 31.63
CA ILE A 169 -8.59 -3.44 31.76
C ILE A 169 -8.03 -3.06 30.38
N CYS A 170 -7.26 -3.95 29.76
CA CYS A 170 -6.60 -3.67 28.49
C CYS A 170 -7.59 -3.51 27.33
N PHE A 171 -8.70 -4.25 27.35
CA PHE A 171 -9.79 -4.14 26.40
C PHE A 171 -10.47 -2.77 26.52
N ARG A 172 -10.85 -2.31 27.72
CA ARG A 172 -11.44 -0.96 27.89
C ARG A 172 -10.53 0.15 27.39
N MET A 173 -9.22 -0.09 27.42
CA MET A 173 -8.20 0.83 26.93
C MET A 173 -7.85 0.64 25.46
N GLY A 174 -8.47 -0.33 24.77
CA GLY A 174 -8.34 -0.57 23.33
C GLY A 174 -7.04 -1.26 22.90
N TYR A 175 -6.30 -1.88 23.81
CA TYR A 175 -5.08 -2.61 23.50
C TYR A 175 -5.36 -3.95 22.82
N LEU A 176 -4.52 -4.37 21.88
CA LEU A 176 -4.67 -5.62 21.14
C LEU A 176 -4.25 -6.87 21.94
N TYR A 177 -3.34 -6.68 22.88
CA TYR A 177 -2.74 -7.73 23.70
C TYR A 177 -2.66 -7.28 25.15
N PHE A 178 -2.58 -8.28 26.04
CA PHE A 178 -2.23 -8.08 27.43
C PHE A 178 -1.36 -9.23 27.91
N GLY A 179 -0.74 -9.05 29.06
CA GLY A 179 0.15 -10.01 29.64
C GLY A 179 0.05 -10.02 31.15
N ASN A 180 0.15 -11.22 31.73
CA ASN A 180 0.22 -11.42 33.16
C ASN A 180 1.61 -11.89 33.56
N THR A 181 2.11 -11.36 34.67
CA THR A 181 3.43 -11.70 35.22
C THR A 181 3.39 -11.57 36.74
N TYR A 182 4.27 -12.31 37.43
CA TYR A 182 4.36 -12.34 38.89
C TYR A 182 3.05 -12.62 39.65
N GLY A 183 2.03 -13.20 39.02
CA GLY A 183 0.73 -13.49 39.65
C GLY A 183 -0.18 -12.27 39.84
N SER A 184 0.38 -11.09 40.13
CA SER A 184 -0.38 -9.86 40.40
C SER A 184 -0.32 -8.81 39.30
N GLU A 185 0.66 -8.85 38.41
CA GLU A 185 0.83 -7.79 37.42
C GLU A 185 0.05 -8.05 36.14
N CYS A 186 -0.49 -6.98 35.60
CA CYS A 186 -1.19 -6.93 34.32
C CYS A 186 -0.55 -5.83 33.47
N TRP A 187 -0.16 -6.18 32.25
CA TRP A 187 0.50 -5.30 31.28
C TRP A 187 -0.31 -5.27 29.99
N CYS A 188 -0.58 -4.09 29.44
CA CYS A 188 -1.27 -3.96 28.16
C CYS A 188 -0.30 -3.67 27.01
N GLY A 189 -0.65 -4.01 25.77
CA GLY A 189 0.20 -3.66 24.62
C GLY A 189 -0.45 -3.88 23.27
N ASN A 190 0.14 -3.30 22.22
CA ASN A 190 -0.34 -3.43 20.84
C ASN A 190 0.54 -4.34 19.98
N GLN A 191 1.67 -4.80 20.51
CA GLN A 191 2.62 -5.65 19.79
C GLN A 191 2.62 -7.05 20.38
N LYS A 192 2.43 -8.06 19.53
CA LYS A 192 2.55 -9.46 19.93
C LYS A 192 4.04 -9.80 20.07
N PRO A 193 4.51 -10.28 21.23
CA PRO A 193 5.89 -10.69 21.40
C PRO A 193 6.37 -11.72 20.39
N SER A 194 7.64 -11.60 20.02
CA SER A 194 8.29 -12.40 19.00
C SER A 194 8.34 -13.85 19.42
N LYS A 195 8.11 -14.75 18.45
CA LYS A 195 8.17 -16.20 18.67
C LYS A 195 9.51 -16.66 19.24
N SER A 196 10.61 -15.94 18.99
CA SER A 196 11.92 -16.29 19.55
C SER A 196 11.99 -16.17 21.07
N LEU A 197 11.06 -15.44 21.69
CA LEU A 197 10.97 -15.27 23.14
C LEU A 197 9.96 -16.22 23.77
N LYS A 198 9.23 -17.01 22.97
CA LYS A 198 8.27 -17.99 23.48
C LYS A 198 9.04 -19.13 24.15
N VAL A 199 8.66 -19.43 25.39
CA VAL A 199 9.17 -20.56 26.18
C VAL A 199 8.04 -21.57 26.41
N GLU A 200 8.36 -22.70 27.02
CA GLU A 200 7.33 -23.67 27.40
C GLU A 200 6.36 -23.07 28.42
N ASP A 201 5.07 -23.37 28.25
CA ASP A 201 4.00 -22.75 29.04
C ASP A 201 4.09 -23.09 30.54
N ILE A 202 4.80 -24.18 30.90
CA ILE A 202 5.11 -24.56 32.28
C ILE A 202 5.91 -23.49 33.05
N ASN A 203 6.57 -22.56 32.35
CA ASN A 203 7.32 -21.46 32.99
C ASN A 203 6.43 -20.27 33.38
N CYS A 204 5.16 -20.29 32.99
CA CYS A 204 4.16 -19.30 33.39
C CYS A 204 3.23 -19.92 34.44
N ASP A 205 3.81 -20.30 35.58
CA ASP A 205 3.24 -21.12 36.66
C ASP A 205 2.88 -20.33 37.93
N SER A 206 3.06 -19.00 37.95
CA SER A 206 2.71 -18.18 39.11
C SER A 206 1.19 -18.13 39.30
N PRO A 207 0.65 -18.54 40.47
CA PRO A 207 -0.77 -18.45 40.74
C PRO A 207 -1.27 -16.99 40.65
N CYS A 208 -2.46 -16.81 40.07
CA CYS A 208 -3.09 -15.50 40.00
C CYS A 208 -3.53 -15.02 41.38
N SER A 209 -3.26 -13.76 41.71
CA SER A 209 -3.67 -13.15 42.99
C SER A 209 -5.20 -13.11 43.18
N GLY A 210 -5.97 -13.04 42.10
CA GLY A 210 -7.44 -13.06 42.13
C GLY A 210 -8.08 -14.45 42.05
N ASN A 211 -7.33 -15.48 41.66
CA ASN A 211 -7.81 -16.86 41.58
C ASN A 211 -6.62 -17.84 41.55
N THR A 212 -6.35 -18.51 42.67
CA THR A 212 -5.21 -19.43 42.80
C THR A 212 -5.32 -20.69 41.94
N ASN A 213 -6.48 -20.98 41.34
CA ASN A 213 -6.66 -22.07 40.38
C ASN A 213 -6.26 -21.69 38.94
N GLN A 214 -5.82 -20.45 38.72
CA GLN A 214 -5.35 -19.94 37.43
C GLN A 214 -3.89 -19.50 37.53
N PHE A 215 -3.19 -19.48 36.39
CA PHE A 215 -1.82 -19.01 36.29
C PHE A 215 -1.71 -17.65 35.60
N CYS A 216 -0.86 -16.79 36.13
CA CYS A 216 -0.68 -15.39 35.74
C CYS A 216 0.81 -15.07 35.54
N GLY A 217 1.42 -15.77 34.57
CA GLY A 217 2.83 -15.59 34.21
C GLY A 217 3.80 -16.27 35.17
N GLY A 218 5.02 -15.73 35.29
CA GLY A 218 6.12 -16.25 36.10
C GLY A 218 7.14 -15.16 36.39
N GLY A 219 8.19 -15.47 37.16
CA GLY A 219 9.28 -14.51 37.40
C GLY A 219 10.00 -14.15 36.11
N TRP A 220 9.86 -12.90 35.63
CA TRP A 220 10.29 -12.45 34.30
C TRP A 220 9.77 -13.33 33.16
N LYS A 221 8.62 -13.98 33.36
CA LYS A 221 7.88 -14.71 32.32
C LYS A 221 6.49 -14.11 32.20
N MET A 222 6.14 -13.65 31.02
CA MET A 222 4.83 -13.07 30.78
C MET A 222 3.96 -14.09 30.04
N GLY A 223 2.82 -14.44 30.64
CA GLY A 223 1.76 -15.14 29.94
C GLY A 223 1.06 -14.13 29.03
N ILE A 224 1.18 -14.28 27.71
CA ILE A 224 0.65 -13.31 26.75
C ILE A 224 -0.69 -13.77 26.22
N TYR A 225 -1.62 -12.82 26.12
CA TYR A 225 -2.97 -13.04 25.65
C TYR A 225 -3.36 -11.98 24.61
N SER A 226 -4.21 -12.34 23.64
CA SER A 226 -4.92 -11.33 22.85
C SER A 226 -6.18 -10.88 23.56
N THR A 227 -6.48 -9.59 23.43
CA THR A 227 -7.74 -9.03 23.92
C THR A 227 -8.94 -9.35 23.04
N GLY A 228 -8.73 -9.97 21.88
CA GLY A 228 -9.79 -10.19 20.91
C GLY A 228 -10.15 -8.95 20.07
N ILE A 229 -9.56 -7.78 20.38
CA ILE A 229 -9.64 -6.58 19.55
C ILE A 229 -8.77 -6.79 18.31
N THR A 230 -9.28 -6.41 17.14
CA THR A 230 -8.47 -6.40 15.91
C THR A 230 -7.91 -5.01 15.67
N GLY A 231 -6.64 -4.92 15.25
CA GLY A 231 -6.04 -3.66 14.83
C GLY A 231 -6.70 -3.11 13.56
N TYR A 232 -6.70 -1.79 13.41
CA TYR A 232 -7.09 -1.09 12.19
C TYR A 232 -6.07 0.02 11.93
N THR A 233 -5.71 0.23 10.66
CA THR A 233 -4.90 1.38 10.23
C THR A 233 -5.81 2.59 10.02
N MET A 234 -5.45 3.73 10.63
CA MET A 234 -6.20 4.97 10.51
C MET A 234 -5.84 5.68 9.21
N PHE A 235 -6.86 6.16 8.49
CA PHE A 235 -6.69 7.05 7.34
C PHE A 235 -6.96 8.49 7.73
N GLN A 236 -6.21 9.45 7.17
CA GLN A 236 -6.52 10.88 7.28
C GLN A 236 -7.91 11.22 6.73
N LYS A 237 -8.42 10.48 5.74
CA LYS A 237 -9.74 10.70 5.12
C LYS A 237 -10.95 10.18 5.95
N ILE A 238 -10.70 9.66 7.15
CA ILE A 238 -11.74 9.09 8.04
C ILE A 238 -12.18 10.06 9.13
N MET A 239 -11.37 11.07 9.47
CA MET A 239 -11.77 12.10 10.42
C MET A 239 -12.84 12.98 9.75
N LEU A 240 -14.07 12.90 10.25
CA LEU A 240 -15.21 13.65 9.72
C LEU A 240 -15.17 15.12 10.17
N GLY A 241 -14.50 15.41 11.28
CA GLY A 241 -14.25 16.75 11.79
C GLY A 241 -14.16 16.80 13.32
N VAL A 242 -14.07 18.02 13.83
CA VAL A 242 -14.09 18.37 15.26
C VAL A 242 -15.49 18.81 15.67
N MET A 243 -16.02 18.35 16.80
CA MET A 243 -17.38 18.72 17.28
C MET A 243 -17.42 19.10 18.77
N MET A 244 -18.19 20.12 19.13
CA MET A 244 -18.14 20.82 20.43
C MET A 244 -18.65 20.00 21.63
N LEU A 245 -19.66 19.14 21.48
CA LEU A 245 -20.14 18.26 22.55
C LEU A 245 -21.26 17.39 21.99
N MET A 246 -21.27 16.10 22.26
CA MET A 246 -22.33 15.19 21.78
C MET A 246 -23.37 14.80 22.83
N MET A 247 -23.33 15.43 24.01
CA MET A 247 -24.44 15.32 24.96
C MET A 247 -25.53 16.31 24.55
N MET A 248 -26.45 15.89 23.68
CA MET A 248 -27.89 16.21 23.66
C MET A 248 -28.51 15.81 22.29
N MET A 249 -28.60 14.51 22.01
CA MET A 249 -29.74 13.96 21.25
C MET A 249 -30.51 13.00 22.17
N LYS A 250 -31.02 13.54 23.28
CA LYS A 250 -32.14 12.95 24.00
C LYS A 250 -33.40 13.14 23.15
N ASN A 251 -33.50 12.46 22.01
CA ASN A 251 -34.79 12.18 21.41
C ASN A 251 -34.82 10.74 20.94
N LYS A 252 -35.34 9.90 21.85
CA LYS A 252 -36.08 8.66 21.62
C LYS A 252 -35.84 8.00 20.25
N THR A 253 -35.00 6.96 20.21
CA THR A 253 -35.40 5.56 19.92
C THR A 253 -34.19 4.64 19.75
N LYS A 254 -34.21 3.47 20.42
CA LYS A 254 -33.62 2.15 20.06
C LYS A 254 -32.20 1.99 19.47
N GLU A 255 -31.36 3.01 19.30
CA GLU A 255 -30.04 2.84 18.68
C GLU A 255 -28.91 2.60 19.70
N LYS A 256 -27.94 1.72 19.33
CA LYS A 256 -26.82 1.30 20.20
C LYS A 256 -25.80 2.45 20.36
N HIS A 257 -25.27 2.63 21.57
CA HIS A 257 -24.20 3.59 21.92
C HIS A 257 -23.33 3.03 23.06
N LEU A 258 -22.00 3.19 22.99
CA LEU A 258 -21.05 2.73 24.02
C LEU A 258 -19.98 3.78 24.34
N ILE A 259 -19.56 3.83 25.60
CA ILE A 259 -18.52 4.74 26.10
C ILE A 259 -17.44 3.91 26.81
N PHE A 260 -16.18 4.14 26.44
CA PHE A 260 -14.99 3.53 27.03
C PHE A 260 -14.09 4.59 27.67
N GLN A 261 -13.57 4.28 28.86
CA GLN A 261 -12.58 5.08 29.56
C GLN A 261 -11.20 4.46 29.30
N MET A 262 -10.34 5.18 28.58
CA MET A 262 -9.10 4.63 28.02
C MET A 262 -7.85 4.89 28.88
N GLY A 263 -8.02 5.28 30.15
CA GLY A 263 -6.91 5.65 31.03
C GLY A 263 -6.25 6.97 30.62
N THR A 264 -5.13 7.36 31.24
CA THR A 264 -4.41 8.64 30.98
C THR A 264 -3.77 8.75 29.60
N ASN A 265 -3.92 7.72 28.77
CA ASN A 265 -3.27 7.60 27.49
C ASN A 265 -4.30 7.05 26.49
N ASN A 266 -4.82 7.93 25.63
CA ASN A 266 -5.74 7.60 24.55
C ASN A 266 -5.05 7.74 23.19
N SER A 267 -5.53 7.00 22.19
CA SER A 267 -5.20 7.22 20.78
C SER A 267 -6.42 6.92 19.91
N PRO A 268 -6.66 7.71 18.84
CA PRO A 268 -7.77 7.44 17.95
C PRO A 268 -7.69 6.06 17.30
N LYS A 269 -6.48 5.51 17.10
CA LYS A 269 -6.30 4.13 16.64
C LYS A 269 -6.94 3.11 17.58
N ARG A 270 -6.67 3.20 18.89
CA ARG A 270 -7.26 2.27 19.88
C ARG A 270 -8.77 2.46 20.03
N CYS A 271 -9.26 3.69 19.98
CA CYS A 271 -10.70 3.96 20.01
C CYS A 271 -11.41 3.37 18.77
N MET A 272 -10.85 3.58 17.58
CA MET A 272 -11.36 2.98 16.35
C MET A 272 -11.32 1.45 16.40
N ASN A 273 -10.27 0.83 16.94
CA ASN A 273 -10.19 -0.63 17.09
C ASN A 273 -11.34 -1.17 17.94
N LEU A 274 -11.66 -0.47 19.05
CA LEU A 274 -12.80 -0.79 19.88
C LEU A 274 -14.11 -0.69 19.09
N CYS A 275 -14.40 0.47 18.53
CA CYS A 275 -15.67 0.70 17.85
C CYS A 275 -15.86 -0.21 16.63
N ASN A 276 -14.81 -0.49 15.86
CA ASN A 276 -14.85 -1.43 14.74
C ASN A 276 -15.05 -2.89 15.21
N THR A 277 -14.34 -3.33 16.27
CA THR A 277 -14.53 -4.66 16.86
C THR A 277 -15.98 -4.85 17.34
N GLN A 278 -16.56 -3.76 17.82
CA GLN A 278 -17.93 -3.66 18.32
C GLN A 278 -18.96 -3.33 17.22
N ARG A 279 -18.52 -3.17 15.96
CA ARG A 279 -19.36 -2.93 14.77
C ARG A 279 -20.19 -1.63 14.81
N PHE A 280 -19.66 -0.60 15.45
CA PHE A 280 -20.25 0.74 15.39
C PHE A 280 -19.80 1.45 14.12
N LYS A 281 -20.63 2.36 13.56
CA LYS A 281 -20.32 3.13 12.36
C LYS A 281 -19.35 4.30 12.61
N TYR A 282 -19.30 4.84 13.83
CA TYR A 282 -18.46 5.98 14.17
C TYR A 282 -17.73 5.77 15.51
N ALA A 283 -16.57 6.39 15.63
CA ALA A 283 -15.76 6.46 16.84
C ALA A 283 -15.44 7.94 17.16
N ALA A 284 -15.58 8.37 18.40
CA ALA A 284 -15.30 9.74 18.84
C ALA A 284 -14.31 9.75 20.01
N VAL A 285 -13.36 10.68 19.98
CA VAL A 285 -12.22 10.74 20.91
C VAL A 285 -12.15 12.12 21.55
N LYS A 286 -12.07 12.16 22.88
CA LYS A 286 -11.80 13.38 23.66
C LYS A 286 -11.02 13.06 24.92
N GLY A 287 -9.79 13.57 25.02
CA GLY A 287 -8.90 13.27 26.15
C GLY A 287 -8.80 11.76 26.34
N ASN A 288 -9.28 11.26 27.48
CA ASN A 288 -9.22 9.83 27.85
C ASN A 288 -10.49 9.04 27.54
N VAL A 289 -11.45 9.62 26.80
CA VAL A 289 -12.74 9.01 26.51
C VAL A 289 -12.83 8.60 25.04
N CYS A 290 -13.39 7.42 24.80
CA CYS A 290 -13.77 6.91 23.48
C CYS A 290 -15.26 6.57 23.44
N GLU A 291 -15.97 7.06 22.43
CA GLU A 291 -17.39 6.81 22.24
C GLU A 291 -17.66 6.14 20.89
N CYS A 292 -18.51 5.12 20.88
CA CYS A 292 -18.88 4.35 19.70
C CYS A 292 -20.39 4.52 19.42
N MET A 293 -20.74 4.84 18.18
CA MET A 293 -22.13 5.18 17.80
C MET A 293 -22.49 4.74 16.38
N ASN A 294 -23.79 4.60 16.11
CA ASN A 294 -24.34 4.20 14.81
C ASN A 294 -25.11 5.29 14.08
N TYR A 295 -25.45 6.38 14.78
CA TYR A 295 -26.11 7.54 14.19
C TYR A 295 -25.08 8.49 13.57
N GLU A 296 -25.50 9.19 12.53
CA GLU A 296 -24.66 10.14 11.82
C GLU A 296 -24.39 11.39 12.68
N PRO A 297 -23.14 11.86 12.77
CA PRO A 297 -22.82 13.09 13.50
C PRO A 297 -23.50 14.31 12.88
N ASN A 298 -23.99 15.24 13.71
CA ASN A 298 -24.58 16.49 13.21
C ASN A 298 -23.48 17.42 12.68
N PHE A 299 -23.30 17.46 11.37
CA PHE A 299 -22.27 18.27 10.71
C PHE A 299 -22.43 19.78 10.91
N SER A 300 -23.60 20.26 11.33
CA SER A 300 -23.81 21.68 11.66
C SER A 300 -23.10 22.13 12.95
N LEU A 301 -22.58 21.18 13.76
CA LEU A 301 -21.79 21.44 14.96
C LEU A 301 -20.28 21.30 14.72
N LYS A 302 -19.87 21.20 13.46
CA LYS A 302 -18.46 21.12 13.07
C LYS A 302 -17.73 22.40 13.47
N ARG A 303 -16.59 22.22 14.10
CA ARG A 303 -15.69 23.27 14.61
C ARG A 303 -14.40 23.29 13.81
N SER A 304 -13.59 24.32 14.03
CA SER A 304 -12.27 24.41 13.42
C SER A 304 -11.38 23.27 13.91
N TYR A 305 -10.46 22.80 13.06
CA TYR A 305 -9.50 21.78 13.47
C TYR A 305 -8.57 22.29 14.58
N SER A 306 -8.39 23.61 14.70
CA SER A 306 -7.64 24.24 15.80
C SER A 306 -8.26 23.98 17.18
N ASP A 307 -9.55 23.65 17.27
CA ASP A 307 -10.21 23.35 18.54
C ASP A 307 -9.82 21.97 19.12
N CYS A 308 -9.10 21.13 18.36
CA CYS A 308 -8.63 19.79 18.76
C CYS A 308 -7.08 19.66 18.73
N TYR A 309 -6.35 20.59 19.35
CA TYR A 309 -4.88 20.55 19.41
C TYR A 309 -4.29 19.62 20.49
N THR A 310 -5.11 18.85 21.22
CA THR A 310 -4.57 17.97 22.28
C THR A 310 -3.87 16.77 21.64
N LEU A 311 -2.55 16.75 21.68
CA LEU A 311 -1.76 15.63 21.19
C LEU A 311 -2.05 14.37 22.01
N CYS A 312 -2.13 13.22 21.34
CA CYS A 312 -2.28 11.94 22.01
C CYS A 312 -0.98 11.54 22.74
N THR A 313 -1.13 10.96 23.93
CA THR A 313 0.02 10.57 24.78
C THR A 313 0.85 9.42 24.19
N GLU A 314 0.21 8.44 23.51
CA GLU A 314 0.88 7.30 22.88
C GLU A 314 1.51 7.64 21.53
N ASN A 315 0.90 8.56 20.79
CA ASN A 315 1.37 9.01 19.49
C ASN A 315 1.22 10.54 19.41
N PRO A 316 2.25 11.32 19.77
CA PRO A 316 2.22 12.78 19.71
C PRO A 316 2.00 13.34 18.31
N SER A 317 1.95 12.48 17.30
CA SER A 317 1.70 12.84 15.92
C SER A 317 0.20 12.76 15.55
N GLU A 318 -0.68 12.39 16.49
CA GLU A 318 -2.15 12.33 16.38
C GLU A 318 -2.85 13.29 17.37
N TYR A 319 -4.09 13.68 17.07
CA TYR A 319 -4.92 14.56 17.90
C TYR A 319 -6.04 13.79 18.62
N CYS A 320 -6.12 13.94 19.94
CA CYS A 320 -7.05 13.27 20.86
C CYS A 320 -8.17 14.21 21.34
N GLY A 321 -8.71 15.03 20.44
CA GLY A 321 -9.75 16.00 20.74
C GLY A 321 -9.20 17.32 21.27
N GLY A 322 -10.05 18.08 21.95
CA GLY A 322 -9.72 19.34 22.61
C GLY A 322 -10.45 19.53 23.93
N ARG A 323 -10.21 20.65 24.61
CA ARG A 323 -10.80 20.96 25.93
C ARG A 323 -12.32 20.75 25.94
N ASN A 324 -12.98 21.24 24.89
CA ASN A 324 -14.42 21.15 24.67
C ASN A 324 -14.74 20.63 23.26
N ALA A 325 -13.98 19.67 22.72
CA ALA A 325 -14.28 19.13 21.41
C ALA A 325 -13.84 17.67 21.23
N PHE A 326 -14.60 16.91 20.47
CA PHE A 326 -14.31 15.53 20.09
C PHE A 326 -13.79 15.47 18.66
N SER A 327 -12.78 14.64 18.42
CA SER A 327 -12.40 14.19 17.08
C SER A 327 -13.25 12.99 16.69
N ILE A 328 -13.97 13.06 15.57
CA ILE A 328 -14.89 11.99 15.13
C ILE A 328 -14.35 11.29 13.89
N TYR A 329 -14.42 9.96 13.90
CA TYR A 329 -13.90 9.04 12.88
C TYR A 329 -15.01 8.13 12.35
N LYS A 330 -15.08 7.94 11.04
CA LYS A 330 -15.89 6.91 10.39
C LYS A 330 -15.22 5.53 10.50
N THR A 331 -15.89 4.56 11.09
CA THR A 331 -15.37 3.19 11.14
C THR A 331 -15.48 2.50 9.77
N LEU A 332 -14.73 1.42 9.57
CA LEU A 332 -14.62 0.69 8.30
C LEU A 332 -15.50 -0.58 8.33
N TYR A 333 -16.66 -0.48 9.00
CA TYR A 333 -17.52 -1.61 9.36
C TYR A 333 -18.38 -2.18 8.22
N LEU A 334 -18.47 -1.56 7.04
CA LEU A 334 -19.33 -2.09 5.96
C LEU A 334 -18.98 -3.56 5.68
N ASP A 335 -19.90 -4.45 6.00
CA ASP A 335 -19.74 -5.90 5.98
C ASP A 335 -19.91 -6.36 4.53
N PRO A 336 -18.85 -6.57 3.73
CA PRO A 336 -19.04 -7.08 2.39
C PRO A 336 -19.37 -8.55 2.60
N GLN A 337 -20.60 -8.95 2.29
CA GLN A 337 -20.94 -10.36 2.04
C GLN A 337 -20.30 -10.81 0.71
N GLY A 338 -19.03 -10.49 0.52
CA GLY A 338 -18.29 -10.55 -0.74
C GLY A 338 -17.46 -11.82 -0.85
N LYS A 339 -17.47 -12.39 -2.06
CA LYS A 339 -16.63 -13.50 -2.51
C LYS A 339 -15.15 -13.16 -2.24
N VAL A 340 -14.47 -13.96 -1.43
CA VAL A 340 -13.02 -13.82 -1.19
C VAL A 340 -12.28 -13.93 -2.52
N SER A 341 -11.49 -12.92 -2.87
CA SER A 341 -10.64 -12.92 -4.06
C SER A 341 -9.19 -13.15 -3.62
N VAL A 342 -8.51 -14.08 -4.28
CA VAL A 342 -7.09 -14.37 -4.06
C VAL A 342 -6.31 -13.59 -5.09
N ASN A 343 -6.03 -12.32 -4.81
CA ASN A 343 -5.31 -11.44 -5.74
C ASN A 343 -3.86 -11.30 -5.28
N ASN A 344 -2.93 -11.85 -6.06
CA ASN A 344 -1.50 -11.70 -5.80
C ASN A 344 -1.09 -10.23 -6.01
N ILE A 345 -0.40 -9.64 -5.03
CA ILE A 345 0.18 -8.30 -5.11
C ILE A 345 1.61 -8.37 -5.66
N GLY A 346 2.36 -9.42 -5.33
CA GLY A 346 3.73 -9.63 -5.79
C GLY A 346 4.64 -10.30 -4.75
N CYS A 347 5.88 -10.57 -5.18
CA CYS A 347 6.97 -10.97 -4.30
C CYS A 347 7.67 -9.75 -3.69
N PHE A 348 7.95 -9.78 -2.39
CA PHE A 348 8.57 -8.68 -1.66
C PHE A 348 9.80 -9.15 -0.90
N ARG A 349 10.83 -8.29 -0.87
CA ARG A 349 12.01 -8.50 -0.04
C ARG A 349 11.61 -8.43 1.43
N ASN A 350 12.01 -9.45 2.17
CA ASN A 350 11.66 -9.58 3.58
C ASN A 350 12.92 -9.91 4.39
N PHE A 351 13.41 -8.91 5.11
CA PHE A 351 14.55 -9.09 6.01
C PHE A 351 14.08 -9.66 7.35
N LYS A 352 14.79 -10.64 7.89
CA LYS A 352 14.44 -11.27 9.16
C LYS A 352 14.37 -10.29 10.34
N ARG A 353 15.19 -9.22 10.33
CA ARG A 353 15.23 -8.20 11.40
C ARG A 353 14.29 -7.03 11.16
N HIS A 354 14.11 -6.66 9.90
CA HIS A 354 13.19 -5.60 9.48
C HIS A 354 12.20 -6.19 8.49
N PRO A 355 11.23 -7.01 8.97
CA PRO A 355 10.26 -7.61 8.09
C PRO A 355 9.40 -6.53 7.45
N ILE A 356 9.12 -6.69 6.15
CA ILE A 356 8.35 -5.71 5.38
C ILE A 356 6.88 -5.69 5.79
N LEU A 357 6.41 -6.77 6.44
CA LEU A 357 5.08 -6.89 7.01
C LEU A 357 5.14 -7.38 8.44
N ASN A 358 4.33 -6.78 9.30
CA ASN A 358 4.05 -7.23 10.65
C ASN A 358 2.58 -7.63 10.76
N GLY A 359 2.27 -8.61 11.62
CA GLY A 359 0.88 -9.04 11.77
C GLY A 359 0.69 -10.37 12.48
N TRP A 360 -0.46 -11.00 12.21
CA TRP A 360 -0.88 -12.23 12.82
C TRP A 360 -0.35 -13.45 12.06
N GLY A 361 0.67 -14.10 12.61
CA GLY A 361 1.24 -15.33 12.07
C GLY A 361 0.35 -16.55 12.30
N ILE A 362 0.24 -17.40 11.28
CA ILE A 362 -0.52 -18.65 11.26
C ILE A 362 0.43 -19.73 10.73
N ILE A 363 0.51 -20.85 11.44
CA ILE A 363 1.30 -22.01 11.02
C ILE A 363 0.33 -23.11 10.60
N SER A 364 0.51 -23.63 9.39
CA SER A 364 -0.29 -24.74 8.88
C SER A 364 0.61 -25.77 8.20
N SER A 365 0.39 -27.05 8.49
CA SER A 365 1.07 -28.15 7.80
C SER A 365 0.50 -28.40 6.40
N LYS A 366 -0.63 -27.78 6.03
CA LYS A 366 -1.27 -27.85 4.72
C LYS A 366 -1.51 -26.44 4.16
N LEU A 367 -0.49 -25.59 4.19
CA LEU A 367 -0.61 -24.21 3.76
C LEU A 367 -0.77 -24.09 2.23
N THR A 368 -1.68 -23.23 1.78
CA THR A 368 -1.84 -22.81 0.38
C THR A 368 -2.14 -21.31 0.33
N PRO A 369 -1.92 -20.60 -0.80
CA PRO A 369 -2.28 -19.19 -0.94
C PRO A 369 -3.75 -18.95 -0.62
N LYS A 370 -4.62 -19.82 -1.15
CA LYS A 370 -6.06 -19.78 -0.88
C LYS A 370 -6.35 -19.85 0.62
N ASN A 371 -5.87 -20.88 1.30
CA ASN A 371 -6.17 -21.05 2.72
C ASN A 371 -5.62 -19.90 3.59
N CYS A 372 -4.44 -19.36 3.24
CA CYS A 372 -3.90 -18.18 3.90
C CYS A 372 -4.80 -16.95 3.73
N VAL A 373 -5.15 -16.62 2.48
CA VAL A 373 -5.99 -15.47 2.14
C VAL A 373 -7.35 -15.55 2.81
N TYR A 374 -8.04 -16.69 2.73
CA TYR A 374 -9.33 -16.85 3.39
C TYR A 374 -9.22 -16.75 4.92
N SER A 375 -8.16 -17.31 5.51
CA SER A 375 -7.93 -17.24 6.95
C SER A 375 -7.71 -15.80 7.44
N CYS A 376 -6.99 -15.00 6.67
CA CYS A 376 -6.80 -13.58 6.92
C CYS A 376 -8.08 -12.76 6.68
N TYR A 377 -8.83 -13.06 5.61
CA TYR A 377 -10.14 -12.47 5.32
C TYR A 377 -11.13 -12.68 6.48
N ALA A 378 -11.25 -13.93 6.96
CA ALA A 378 -12.15 -14.29 8.06
C ALA A 378 -11.84 -13.50 9.34
N ARG A 379 -10.57 -13.14 9.54
CA ARG A 379 -10.05 -12.31 10.64
C ARG A 379 -10.04 -10.81 10.34
N ARG A 380 -10.51 -10.39 9.16
CA ARG A 380 -10.59 -9.01 8.65
C ARG A 380 -9.25 -8.33 8.39
N PHE A 381 -8.20 -9.09 8.12
CA PHE A 381 -6.94 -8.53 7.65
C PHE A 381 -7.02 -8.28 6.13
N PRO A 382 -6.70 -7.07 5.63
CA PRO A 382 -6.67 -6.75 4.20
C PRO A 382 -5.63 -7.52 3.39
N TYR A 383 -4.54 -7.89 4.04
CA TYR A 383 -3.39 -8.49 3.40
C TYR A 383 -3.04 -9.82 4.05
N ALA A 384 -2.64 -10.76 3.20
CA ALA A 384 -2.12 -12.05 3.59
C ALA A 384 -0.76 -12.24 2.93
N ALA A 385 0.22 -12.77 3.65
CA ALA A 385 1.55 -13.03 3.11
C ALA A 385 1.97 -14.46 3.40
N LEU A 386 2.56 -15.13 2.41
CA LEU A 386 3.16 -16.45 2.55
C LEU A 386 4.65 -16.25 2.83
N VAL A 387 5.05 -16.55 4.05
CA VAL A 387 6.40 -16.27 4.56
C VAL A 387 7.33 -17.46 4.35
N SER A 388 6.80 -18.67 4.45
CA SER A 388 7.51 -19.92 4.20
C SER A 388 6.52 -21.03 3.83
N SER A 389 7.02 -22.24 3.59
CA SER A 389 6.20 -23.41 3.21
C SER A 389 5.03 -23.70 4.17
N LYS A 390 5.10 -23.27 5.45
CA LYS A 390 4.08 -23.50 6.48
C LYS A 390 3.57 -22.24 7.15
N GLU A 391 4.13 -21.08 6.84
CA GLU A 391 3.84 -19.84 7.56
C GLU A 391 3.08 -18.84 6.69
N CYS A 392 1.92 -18.43 7.21
CA CYS A 392 1.07 -17.39 6.67
C CYS A 392 1.06 -16.21 7.66
N LEU A 393 1.05 -14.99 7.15
CA LEU A 393 1.04 -13.77 7.96
C LEU A 393 -0.12 -12.88 7.50
N CYS A 394 -1.05 -12.57 8.38
CA CYS A 394 -2.12 -11.63 8.10
C CYS A 394 -1.71 -10.22 8.55
N SER A 395 -1.74 -9.23 7.67
CA SER A 395 -1.30 -7.86 7.97
C SER A 395 -2.37 -6.81 7.64
N PHE A 396 -2.37 -5.73 8.43
CA PHE A 396 -3.20 -4.55 8.19
C PHE A 396 -2.52 -3.51 7.30
N THR A 397 -1.20 -3.64 7.11
CA THR A 397 -0.38 -2.71 6.33
C THR A 397 -0.08 -3.31 4.97
N LYS A 398 -0.28 -2.53 3.91
CA LYS A 398 0.25 -2.88 2.59
C LYS A 398 1.78 -2.74 2.65
N PRO A 399 2.57 -3.66 2.08
CA PRO A 399 4.01 -3.41 1.96
C PRO A 399 4.27 -2.23 1.03
N SER A 400 5.36 -1.49 1.25
CA SER A 400 5.77 -0.42 0.33
C SER A 400 6.23 -1.02 -1.00
N ILE A 401 5.92 -0.35 -2.10
CA ILE A 401 6.16 -0.89 -3.45
C ILE A 401 7.65 -0.95 -3.79
N GLU A 402 8.46 -0.11 -3.14
CA GLU A 402 9.92 -0.06 -3.24
C GLU A 402 10.59 -1.36 -2.74
N GLY A 403 9.88 -2.17 -1.95
CA GLY A 403 10.35 -3.48 -1.50
C GLY A 403 9.96 -4.64 -2.41
N MET A 404 9.26 -4.40 -3.52
CA MET A 404 8.89 -5.43 -4.48
C MET A 404 10.14 -5.94 -5.21
N ILE A 405 10.21 -7.25 -5.41
CA ILE A 405 11.31 -7.95 -6.09
C ILE A 405 10.72 -8.93 -7.12
N GLU A 406 11.56 -9.47 -7.99
CA GLU A 406 11.13 -10.46 -8.97
C GLU A 406 10.47 -11.68 -8.33
N ASP A 407 9.42 -12.21 -8.96
CA ASP A 407 8.70 -13.41 -8.51
C ASP A 407 9.60 -14.65 -8.45
N SER A 408 10.72 -14.64 -9.19
CA SER A 408 11.78 -15.67 -9.16
C SER A 408 12.39 -15.86 -7.77
N MET A 409 12.29 -14.84 -6.90
CA MET A 409 12.79 -14.89 -5.52
C MET A 409 11.81 -15.57 -4.56
N CYS A 410 10.54 -15.77 -4.96
CA CYS A 410 9.48 -16.40 -4.16
C CYS A 410 9.13 -17.81 -4.67
N THR A 411 10.08 -18.74 -4.59
CA THR A 411 9.99 -20.09 -5.19
C THR A 411 9.78 -21.23 -4.19
N THR A 412 9.62 -20.94 -2.90
CA THR A 412 9.43 -21.98 -1.88
C THR A 412 8.09 -22.68 -2.08
N VAL A 413 8.08 -24.00 -2.23
CA VAL A 413 6.84 -24.77 -2.42
C VAL A 413 5.99 -24.78 -1.14
N CYS A 414 4.68 -24.58 -1.30
CA CYS A 414 3.71 -24.63 -0.20
C CYS A 414 3.53 -26.05 0.37
N SER A 415 3.36 -26.19 1.68
CA SER A 415 3.21 -27.52 2.32
C SER A 415 1.88 -28.20 2.00
N GLY A 416 0.86 -27.45 1.61
CA GLY A 416 -0.47 -27.95 1.24
C GLY A 416 -0.67 -28.16 -0.26
N SER A 417 0.30 -27.78 -1.11
CA SER A 417 0.18 -27.85 -2.56
C SER A 417 1.56 -27.79 -3.23
N SER A 418 1.89 -28.78 -4.05
CA SER A 418 3.13 -28.80 -4.83
C SER A 418 3.12 -27.86 -6.04
N LYS A 419 1.97 -27.24 -6.35
CA LYS A 419 1.80 -26.32 -7.48
C LYS A 419 1.90 -24.84 -7.09
N ASP A 420 1.76 -24.55 -5.80
CA ASP A 420 1.74 -23.18 -5.28
C ASP A 420 3.07 -22.82 -4.64
N THR A 421 3.44 -21.53 -4.70
CA THR A 421 4.61 -20.97 -4.02
C THR A 421 4.20 -20.17 -2.77
N CYS A 422 5.06 -20.23 -1.74
CA CYS A 422 4.86 -19.73 -0.39
C CYS A 422 6.13 -19.02 0.11
N GLY A 423 6.49 -17.91 -0.53
CA GLY A 423 7.64 -17.09 -0.20
C GLY A 423 8.97 -17.63 -0.76
N GLY A 424 10.08 -17.18 -0.20
CA GLY A 424 11.43 -17.53 -0.64
C GLY A 424 12.53 -17.07 0.29
N LEU A 425 13.79 -17.21 -0.13
CA LEU A 425 14.92 -16.81 0.70
C LEU A 425 14.95 -15.28 0.84
N ASN A 426 14.65 -14.78 2.04
CA ASN A 426 14.45 -13.35 2.33
C ASN A 426 13.37 -12.71 1.42
N ALA A 427 12.34 -13.47 1.07
CA ALA A 427 11.27 -13.06 0.18
C ALA A 427 9.91 -13.59 0.65
N ILE A 428 8.83 -12.84 0.45
CA ILE A 428 7.46 -13.24 0.80
C ILE A 428 6.48 -12.93 -0.35
N ASN A 429 5.52 -13.81 -0.60
CA ASN A 429 4.42 -13.50 -1.53
C ASN A 429 3.30 -12.80 -0.76
N VAL A 430 2.80 -11.69 -1.27
CA VAL A 430 1.74 -10.91 -0.61
C VAL A 430 0.48 -10.90 -1.47
N TYR A 431 -0.68 -11.01 -0.82
CA TYR A 431 -1.99 -11.10 -1.45
C TYR A 431 -2.96 -10.10 -0.81
N ASN A 432 -3.88 -9.57 -1.61
CA ASN A 432 -5.06 -8.88 -1.12
C ASN A 432 -6.16 -9.91 -0.81
N THR A 433 -6.85 -9.74 0.31
CA THR A 433 -7.96 -10.62 0.71
C THR A 433 -9.31 -10.28 0.06
N GLY A 434 -9.39 -9.22 -0.75
CA GLY A 434 -10.62 -8.73 -1.37
C GLY A 434 -11.45 -7.83 -0.45
N LEU A 435 -10.90 -7.38 0.66
CA LEU A 435 -11.55 -6.34 1.47
C LEU A 435 -11.12 -4.96 0.93
N GLU A 436 -12.02 -3.98 0.85
CA GLU A 436 -11.69 -2.62 0.41
C GLU A 436 -10.82 -1.90 1.45
N TRP A 437 -9.51 -1.76 1.18
CA TRP A 437 -8.61 -0.98 2.02
C TRP A 437 -7.61 -0.23 1.15
N ARG A 438 -7.49 1.08 1.36
CA ARG A 438 -6.74 1.99 0.48
C ARG A 438 -5.54 2.66 1.16
N THR A 439 -4.77 1.99 2.04
CA THR A 439 -3.56 2.59 2.63
C THR A 439 -2.37 2.12 1.84
N SER A 440 -1.69 3.04 1.17
CA SER A 440 -0.23 2.99 1.14
C SER A 440 0.25 3.46 2.51
N THR A 441 0.99 2.63 3.24
CA THR A 441 1.94 3.16 4.22
C THR A 441 2.90 4.06 3.44
N ILE A 442 2.94 5.34 3.80
CA ILE A 442 3.90 6.27 3.20
C ILE A 442 5.25 5.97 3.84
N GLY A 443 6.16 5.39 3.05
CA GLY A 443 7.53 5.06 3.48
C GLY A 443 7.65 4.12 4.69
N ASN A 444 8.85 4.13 5.27
CA ASN A 444 9.44 3.12 6.17
C ASN A 444 10.10 1.94 5.42
N TYR A 445 10.66 2.19 4.24
CA TYR A 445 11.40 1.17 3.50
C TYR A 445 12.85 1.06 4.00
N TYR A 446 13.23 -0.10 4.52
CA TYR A 446 14.56 -0.33 5.08
C TYR A 446 15.63 -0.39 3.98
N LEU A 447 16.60 0.53 4.05
CA LEU A 447 17.70 0.64 3.07
C LEU A 447 18.93 -0.16 3.49
N GLY A 448 19.11 -0.36 4.80
CA GLY A 448 20.18 -1.18 5.35
C GLY A 448 20.70 -0.68 6.69
N CYS A 449 21.68 -1.43 7.21
CA CYS A 449 22.44 -1.07 8.39
C CYS A 449 23.71 -0.34 7.96
N PHE A 450 24.01 0.79 8.59
CA PHE A 450 25.15 1.62 8.25
C PHE A 450 25.98 1.94 9.49
N GLU A 451 27.30 2.08 9.28
CA GLU A 451 28.21 2.59 10.29
C GLU A 451 28.07 4.11 10.40
N GLU A 452 27.82 4.62 11.61
CA GLU A 452 27.94 6.04 11.93
C GLU A 452 29.11 6.27 12.88
N SER A 453 29.65 7.49 12.91
CA SER A 453 30.64 7.89 13.92
C SER A 453 30.38 9.30 14.41
N GLN A 454 31.03 9.69 15.51
CA GLN A 454 30.89 11.04 16.07
C GLN A 454 31.27 12.15 15.08
N ASN A 455 32.18 11.86 14.14
CA ASN A 455 32.63 12.80 13.10
C ASN A 455 31.94 12.60 11.75
N ASN A 456 31.12 11.56 11.59
CA ASN A 456 30.48 11.20 10.32
C ASN A 456 29.07 10.64 10.57
N ARG A 457 28.13 11.55 10.83
CA ARG A 457 26.72 11.24 11.07
C ARG A 457 25.94 11.32 9.76
N ILE A 458 25.29 10.21 9.40
CA ILE A 458 24.59 10.02 8.12
C ILE A 458 23.40 10.98 7.99
N LEU A 459 22.59 11.07 9.05
CA LEU A 459 21.38 11.89 9.10
C LEU A 459 21.56 12.98 10.16
N ASN A 460 21.71 14.22 9.71
CA ASN A 460 22.08 15.37 10.53
C ASN A 460 20.98 16.44 10.64
N GLY A 461 19.75 16.15 10.22
CA GLY A 461 18.64 17.11 10.18
C GLY A 461 17.96 17.31 11.53
N TYR A 462 17.18 16.32 11.97
CA TYR A 462 16.49 16.32 13.27
C TYR A 462 16.86 15.06 14.05
N SER A 463 17.02 15.16 15.37
CA SER A 463 17.20 13.97 16.21
C SER A 463 16.60 14.13 17.59
N ARG A 464 16.04 13.04 18.13
CA ARG A 464 15.49 12.99 19.49
C ARG A 464 15.40 11.56 20.01
N SER A 465 15.53 11.40 21.33
CA SER A 465 15.24 10.14 22.03
C SER A 465 13.76 10.04 22.44
N PHE A 466 13.16 8.88 22.17
CA PHE A 466 11.79 8.55 22.55
C PHE A 466 11.76 7.22 23.33
N SER A 467 10.99 7.17 24.42
CA SER A 467 10.73 5.94 25.18
C SER A 467 9.92 4.91 24.38
N VAL A 468 9.31 5.33 23.27
CA VAL A 468 8.45 4.51 22.40
C VAL A 468 8.95 4.45 20.95
N ASN A 469 10.26 4.58 20.73
CA ASN A 469 10.84 4.63 19.38
C ASN A 469 10.65 3.30 18.62
N THR A 470 10.32 3.39 17.34
CA THR A 470 10.29 2.28 16.36
C THR A 470 10.68 2.84 14.98
N PRO A 471 11.10 2.01 14.00
CA PRO A 471 11.36 2.49 12.64
C PRO A 471 10.15 3.18 12.02
N GLU A 472 8.95 2.61 12.17
CA GLU A 472 7.72 3.21 11.65
C GLU A 472 7.43 4.57 12.33
N PHE A 473 7.57 4.64 13.65
CA PHE A 473 7.40 5.88 14.40
C PHE A 473 8.38 6.96 13.92
N CYS A 474 9.65 6.60 13.79
CA CYS A 474 10.71 7.52 13.35
C CYS A 474 10.50 7.96 11.90
N SER A 475 10.19 7.03 10.99
CA SER A 475 9.88 7.33 9.59
C SER A 475 8.70 8.29 9.44
N ASN A 476 7.61 8.07 10.19
CA ASN A 476 6.45 8.96 10.17
C ASN A 476 6.76 10.34 10.75
N LEU A 477 7.59 10.41 11.80
CA LEU A 477 8.04 11.68 12.36
C LEU A 477 8.88 12.46 11.34
N CYS A 478 9.86 11.80 10.72
CA CYS A 478 10.73 12.41 9.72
C CYS A 478 9.98 12.83 8.46
N TYR A 479 8.99 12.04 8.02
CA TYR A 479 8.08 12.42 6.93
C TYR A 479 7.32 13.71 7.26
N LYS A 480 6.75 13.82 8.47
CA LYS A 480 6.03 15.02 8.92
C LYS A 480 6.93 16.25 9.00
N PHE A 481 8.21 16.04 9.30
CA PHE A 481 9.23 17.09 9.29
C PHE A 481 9.88 17.29 7.92
N GLY A 482 9.35 16.73 6.83
CA GLY A 482 9.83 16.99 5.47
C GLY A 482 11.18 16.36 5.10
N TYR A 483 11.61 15.33 5.83
CA TYR A 483 12.84 14.57 5.55
C TYR A 483 12.53 13.33 4.72
N ILE A 484 13.41 13.04 3.75
CA ILE A 484 13.28 11.90 2.84
C ILE A 484 13.87 10.59 3.41
N TYR A 485 14.70 10.70 4.46
CA TYR A 485 15.24 9.57 5.21
C TYR A 485 15.01 9.70 6.71
N SER A 486 14.86 8.53 7.34
CA SER A 486 14.84 8.35 8.79
C SER A 486 15.87 7.31 9.20
N GLY A 487 16.32 7.37 10.44
CA GLY A 487 17.33 6.47 10.99
C GLY A 487 17.05 6.19 12.45
N VAL A 488 17.22 4.93 12.85
CA VAL A 488 17.10 4.50 14.25
C VAL A 488 18.41 3.92 14.73
N THR A 489 18.82 4.31 15.93
CA THR A 489 20.08 3.86 16.55
C THR A 489 19.89 3.64 18.06
N TYR A 490 20.80 2.84 18.62
CA TYR A 490 20.76 2.31 19.97
C TYR A 490 19.42 1.66 20.37
N LYS A 491 18.41 2.41 20.81
CA LYS A 491 17.12 1.85 21.27
C LYS A 491 15.99 2.86 21.06
N SER A 492 16.25 4.08 21.53
CA SER A 492 15.30 5.18 21.65
C SER A 492 15.55 6.31 20.67
N GLU A 493 16.70 6.32 19.99
CA GLU A 493 17.11 7.47 19.20
C GLU A 493 16.56 7.40 17.78
N CYS A 494 15.92 8.49 17.37
CA CYS A 494 15.41 8.71 16.03
C CYS A 494 16.17 9.88 15.40
N PHE A 495 16.58 9.71 14.14
CA PHE A 495 17.29 10.66 13.31
C PHE A 495 16.56 10.86 12.00
N CYS A 496 16.55 12.09 11.49
CA CYS A 496 15.98 12.47 10.20
C CYS A 496 17.02 13.19 9.36
N GLY A 497 17.00 12.99 8.05
CA GLY A 497 17.92 13.67 7.14
C GLY A 497 17.46 13.62 5.69
N SER A 498 18.05 14.49 4.88
CA SER A 498 17.84 14.54 3.42
C SER A 498 19.05 14.00 2.65
N GLN A 499 20.14 13.67 3.34
CA GLN A 499 21.36 13.14 2.74
C GLN A 499 21.21 11.66 2.40
N SER A 500 21.63 11.27 1.19
CA SER A 500 21.60 9.88 0.76
C SER A 500 22.55 9.02 1.59
N PRO A 501 22.10 7.86 2.10
CA PRO A 501 22.96 6.94 2.85
C PRO A 501 23.92 6.13 1.96
N ASN A 502 23.79 6.21 0.62
CA ASN A 502 24.60 5.42 -0.32
C ASN A 502 25.90 6.13 -0.76
N GLU A 503 26.29 7.22 -0.10
CA GLU A 503 27.57 7.86 -0.39
C GLU A 503 28.76 6.97 0.03
N PRO A 504 29.88 6.95 -0.73
CA PRO A 504 31.03 6.07 -0.44
C PRO A 504 31.63 6.21 0.97
N LYS A 505 31.42 7.34 1.64
CA LYS A 505 31.90 7.62 2.99
C LYS A 505 31.11 6.90 4.10
N PHE A 506 29.94 6.33 3.77
CA PHE A 506 29.09 5.62 4.72
C PHE A 506 29.16 4.12 4.44
N ALA A 507 29.85 3.38 5.29
CA ALA A 507 29.99 1.93 5.12
C ALA A 507 28.64 1.24 5.39
N LYS A 508 28.12 0.56 4.36
CA LYS A 508 26.99 -0.35 4.52
C LYS A 508 27.47 -1.66 5.17
N LEU A 509 26.76 -2.07 6.22
CA LEU A 509 27.12 -3.21 7.05
C LEU A 509 26.13 -4.35 6.89
N GLU A 510 26.49 -5.52 7.40
CA GLU A 510 25.54 -6.61 7.56
C GLU A 510 24.44 -6.23 8.57
N ASP A 511 23.18 -6.48 8.21
CA ASP A 511 22.00 -6.18 9.04
C ASP A 511 22.06 -6.78 10.45
N LYS A 512 22.84 -7.86 10.64
CA LYS A 512 23.04 -8.47 11.95
C LYS A 512 23.72 -7.55 12.97
N GLN A 513 24.35 -6.46 12.52
CA GLN A 513 24.98 -5.46 13.38
C GLN A 513 23.98 -4.42 13.92
N CYS A 514 22.86 -4.20 13.23
CA CYS A 514 21.73 -3.42 13.73
C CYS A 514 20.84 -4.31 14.59
N ASN A 515 21.35 -4.68 15.77
CA ASN A 515 20.82 -5.75 16.61
C ASN A 515 20.16 -5.32 17.91
N THR A 516 20.07 -4.03 18.18
CA THR A 516 19.54 -3.55 19.44
C THR A 516 18.02 -3.38 19.36
N LYS A 517 17.30 -3.78 20.41
CA LYS A 517 15.83 -3.76 20.46
C LYS A 517 15.28 -2.35 20.60
N CYS A 518 14.19 -2.05 19.91
CA CYS A 518 13.56 -0.75 19.99
C CYS A 518 12.91 -0.52 21.36
N SER A 519 12.96 0.71 21.86
CA SER A 519 12.29 1.09 23.12
C SER A 519 10.75 1.01 23.01
N GLY A 520 10.19 1.26 21.81
CA GLY A 520 8.75 1.17 21.55
C GLY A 520 8.23 -0.20 21.13
N ASP A 521 9.11 -1.11 20.70
CA ASP A 521 8.72 -2.46 20.29
C ASP A 521 9.88 -3.45 20.40
N ALA A 522 9.83 -4.31 21.41
CA ALA A 522 10.83 -5.36 21.66
C ALA A 522 10.96 -6.37 20.49
N ASN A 523 10.00 -6.40 19.57
CA ASN A 523 10.05 -7.25 18.38
C ASN A 523 10.91 -6.67 17.27
N GLN A 524 11.09 -5.35 17.27
CA GLN A 524 11.81 -4.62 16.23
C GLN A 524 13.23 -4.29 16.69
N PHE A 525 14.05 -3.91 15.72
CA PHE A 525 15.43 -3.50 15.94
C PHE A 525 15.59 -2.01 15.61
N CYS A 526 16.36 -1.30 16.42
CA CYS A 526 16.60 0.13 16.31
C CYS A 526 18.12 0.39 16.28
N GLY A 527 18.79 -0.13 15.25
CA GLY A 527 20.23 0.04 15.07
C GLY A 527 21.08 -0.66 16.13
N GLY A 528 22.12 0.01 16.60
CA GLY A 528 23.04 -0.46 17.65
C GLY A 528 24.07 0.62 18.01
N GLY A 529 25.05 0.31 18.85
CA GLY A 529 26.10 1.26 19.21
C GLY A 529 26.87 1.71 17.96
N TRP A 530 26.70 2.97 17.53
CA TRP A 530 27.26 3.51 16.28
C TRP A 530 26.82 2.75 15.01
N ARG A 531 25.62 2.17 15.04
CA ARG A 531 25.00 1.43 13.94
C ARG A 531 23.62 2.00 13.69
N MET A 532 23.41 2.59 12.53
CA MET A 532 22.12 3.19 12.17
C MET A 532 21.38 2.30 11.19
N GLY A 533 20.17 1.89 11.54
CA GLY A 533 19.22 1.34 10.57
C GLY A 533 18.55 2.48 9.84
N VAL A 534 18.77 2.60 8.53
CA VAL A 534 18.27 3.73 7.71
C VAL A 534 17.08 3.30 6.87
N PHE A 535 16.07 4.16 6.79
CA PHE A 535 14.82 3.94 6.07
C PHE A 535 14.48 5.13 5.17
N ALA A 536 13.86 4.87 4.03
CA ALA A 536 13.24 5.91 3.21
C ALA A 536 11.85 6.25 3.76
N THR A 537 11.55 7.54 3.89
CA THR A 537 10.24 8.02 4.38
C THR A 537 9.17 8.07 3.28
N GLY A 538 9.54 7.83 2.03
CA GLY A 538 8.62 7.89 0.88
C GLY A 538 8.20 9.31 0.49
N LEU A 539 8.81 10.34 1.10
CA LEU A 539 8.64 11.73 0.68
C LEU A 539 9.50 12.01 -0.56
N TYR A 540 8.92 12.70 -1.52
CA TYR A 540 9.56 13.21 -2.73
C TYR A 540 9.08 14.63 -2.98
N ASP A 541 9.83 15.42 -3.74
CA ASP A 541 9.45 16.79 -4.06
C ASP A 541 8.29 16.83 -5.06
N TYR A 542 7.31 17.70 -4.80
CA TYR A 542 6.17 17.89 -5.69
C TYR A 542 6.44 19.04 -6.67
N PRO A 543 6.14 18.88 -7.97
CA PRO A 543 6.27 19.97 -8.94
C PRO A 543 5.31 21.12 -8.60
N ILE A 544 5.85 22.32 -8.41
CA ILE A 544 5.10 23.52 -7.98
C ILE A 544 5.06 24.63 -9.03
N ASP A 545 5.79 24.46 -10.13
CA ASP A 545 5.85 25.43 -11.22
C ASP A 545 4.42 25.63 -11.79
N ASP A 546 4.04 26.90 -12.00
CA ASP A 546 2.70 27.36 -12.43
C ASP A 546 1.51 27.02 -11.53
N ARG A 547 1.78 26.48 -10.33
CA ARG A 547 0.76 26.22 -9.30
C ARG A 547 0.64 27.34 -8.29
N TYR A 548 1.59 28.26 -8.24
CA TYR A 548 1.57 29.41 -7.34
C TYR A 548 0.37 30.33 -7.64
N ILE A 549 -0.46 30.59 -6.63
CA ILE A 549 -1.64 31.45 -6.74
C ILE A 549 -1.31 32.89 -6.33
N GLY A 550 -0.42 33.05 -5.36
CA GLY A 550 -0.01 34.35 -4.85
C GLY A 550 0.26 34.35 -3.34
N CYS A 551 0.63 35.54 -2.87
CA CYS A 551 0.83 35.87 -1.47
C CYS A 551 -0.48 36.39 -0.83
N PHE A 552 -0.82 35.91 0.36
CA PHE A 552 -2.05 36.27 1.07
C PHE A 552 -1.76 36.65 2.52
N VAL A 553 -2.59 37.52 3.10
CA VAL A 553 -2.61 37.76 4.56
C VAL A 553 -3.09 36.51 5.25
N GLN A 554 -2.32 36.03 6.23
CA GLN A 554 -2.69 34.90 7.05
C GLN A 554 -3.56 35.36 8.22
N GLU A 555 -4.86 35.06 8.18
CA GLU A 555 -5.76 35.19 9.34
C GLU A 555 -5.98 33.83 10.02
N GLU A 556 -6.56 33.80 11.23
CA GLU A 556 -6.72 32.57 12.03
C GLU A 556 -7.55 31.46 11.34
N ASN A 557 -8.20 31.72 10.20
CA ASN A 557 -9.05 30.77 9.48
C ASN A 557 -8.82 30.66 7.96
N SER A 558 -7.80 31.32 7.38
CA SER A 558 -7.63 31.38 5.90
C SER A 558 -7.35 30.02 5.24
N LEU A 559 -6.78 29.05 5.96
CA LEU A 559 -6.61 27.64 5.54
C LEU A 559 -6.96 26.73 6.72
N SER A 560 -8.15 26.12 6.71
CA SER A 560 -8.73 25.52 7.92
C SER A 560 -8.69 23.98 7.97
N ASN A 561 -8.03 23.27 7.05
CA ASN A 561 -8.14 21.80 6.99
C ASN A 561 -7.01 21.04 7.70
N ALA A 562 -5.73 21.38 7.49
CA ALA A 562 -4.61 20.71 8.16
C ALA A 562 -3.35 21.61 8.25
N LYS A 563 -2.57 21.46 9.33
CA LYS A 563 -1.28 22.14 9.56
C LYS A 563 -0.18 21.12 9.85
N PHE A 564 0.96 21.29 9.20
CA PHE A 564 2.21 20.56 9.40
C PHE A 564 3.35 21.55 9.68
N GLU A 565 4.32 21.14 10.50
CA GLU A 565 5.50 21.94 10.82
C GLU A 565 6.75 21.23 10.27
N LEU A 566 7.28 21.75 9.17
CA LEU A 566 8.43 21.20 8.45
C LEU A 566 9.71 21.80 9.03
N ILE A 567 10.21 21.17 10.10
CA ILE A 567 11.38 21.62 10.84
C ILE A 567 12.62 21.53 9.94
N ASN A 568 13.22 22.68 9.62
CA ASN A 568 14.45 22.84 8.82
C ASN A 568 14.38 22.30 7.38
N THR A 569 13.19 22.01 6.87
CA THR A 569 13.01 21.44 5.53
C THR A 569 11.93 22.13 4.73
N ASN A 570 11.18 23.08 5.33
CA ASN A 570 10.06 23.70 4.65
C ASN A 570 10.54 24.42 3.39
N VAL A 571 10.02 23.97 2.26
CA VAL A 571 10.11 24.56 0.92
C VAL A 571 8.79 24.26 0.22
N PRO A 572 8.39 25.06 -0.78
CA PRO A 572 7.06 24.88 -1.36
C PRO A 572 6.83 23.51 -2.03
N SER A 573 7.86 22.91 -2.64
CA SER A 573 7.77 21.58 -3.24
C SER A 573 7.45 20.48 -2.22
N LYS A 574 8.08 20.53 -1.04
CA LYS A 574 7.86 19.57 0.05
C LYS A 574 6.53 19.76 0.74
N CYS A 575 6.14 21.01 1.00
CA CYS A 575 4.82 21.29 1.54
C CYS A 575 3.72 20.82 0.58
N SER A 576 3.89 21.10 -0.72
CA SER A 576 2.98 20.64 -1.77
C SER A 576 2.92 19.12 -1.87
N ALA A 577 4.04 18.42 -1.70
CA ALA A 577 4.06 16.95 -1.66
C ALA A 577 3.25 16.38 -0.50
N ILE A 578 3.44 16.94 0.70
CA ILE A 578 2.71 16.52 1.90
C ILE A 578 1.21 16.74 1.72
N CYS A 579 0.81 17.91 1.23
CA CYS A 579 -0.60 18.25 0.99
C CYS A 579 -1.22 17.40 -0.13
N HIS A 580 -0.51 17.18 -1.24
CA HIS A 580 -0.99 16.36 -2.35
C HIS A 580 -1.14 14.88 -1.95
N ASN A 581 -0.17 14.32 -1.22
CA ASN A 581 -0.24 12.95 -0.72
C ASN A 581 -1.37 12.78 0.30
N ALA A 582 -1.66 13.82 1.07
CA ALA A 582 -2.82 13.90 1.95
C ALA A 582 -4.16 14.19 1.21
N LYS A 583 -4.13 14.31 -0.13
CA LYS A 583 -5.29 14.53 -1.02
C LYS A 583 -6.00 15.87 -0.79
N TYR A 584 -5.24 16.92 -0.47
CA TYR A 584 -5.71 18.30 -0.46
C TYR A 584 -5.50 18.97 -1.82
N GLN A 585 -6.33 19.96 -2.13
CA GLN A 585 -6.23 20.74 -3.36
C GLN A 585 -5.21 21.88 -3.26
N TYR A 586 -5.02 22.46 -2.08
CA TYR A 586 -4.16 23.63 -1.89
C TYR A 586 -3.09 23.36 -0.84
N ALA A 587 -1.89 23.91 -1.07
CA ALA A 587 -0.80 24.00 -0.11
C ALA A 587 -0.49 25.47 0.20
N GLY A 588 -0.24 25.77 1.46
CA GLY A 588 0.10 27.08 1.97
C GLY A 588 1.42 27.03 2.72
N VAL A 589 2.36 27.90 2.36
CA VAL A 589 3.75 27.85 2.85
C VAL A 589 4.07 29.15 3.59
N MET A 590 4.44 29.04 4.88
CA MET A 590 4.77 30.18 5.74
C MET A 590 5.80 29.80 6.82
N GLY A 591 7.03 30.29 6.71
CA GLY A 591 8.12 29.99 7.64
C GLY A 591 8.40 28.48 7.72
N ILE A 592 8.15 27.86 8.87
CA ILE A 592 8.19 26.39 9.04
C ILE A 592 6.83 25.71 8.84
N ASN A 593 5.76 26.49 8.70
CA ASN A 593 4.40 25.98 8.62
C ASN A 593 4.06 25.62 7.18
N CYS A 594 3.48 24.44 7.02
CA CYS A 594 2.83 23.97 5.81
C CYS A 594 1.35 23.73 6.12
N LEU A 595 0.47 24.42 5.42
CA LEU A 595 -0.97 24.41 5.63
C LEU A 595 -1.65 23.78 4.41
N CYS A 596 -2.51 22.79 4.60
CA CYS A 596 -3.22 22.14 3.51
C CYS A 596 -4.72 22.47 3.58
N SER A 597 -5.34 22.69 2.42
CA SER A 597 -6.77 23.03 2.33
C SER A 597 -7.43 22.48 1.08
N ASN A 598 -8.75 22.37 1.10
CA ASN A 598 -9.56 22.14 -0.12
C ASN A 598 -10.19 23.44 -0.64
N HIS A 599 -9.93 24.56 0.02
CA HIS A 599 -10.42 25.88 -0.34
C HIS A 599 -9.24 26.86 -0.34
N ALA A 600 -9.16 27.70 -1.37
CA ALA A 600 -8.21 28.82 -1.40
C ALA A 600 -8.68 29.96 -0.48
N PRO A 601 -7.76 30.81 0.03
CA PRO A 601 -8.13 32.04 0.73
C PRO A 601 -8.97 32.99 -0.14
N GLU A 602 -9.71 33.90 0.48
CA GLU A 602 -10.51 34.89 -0.25
C GLU A 602 -9.61 35.90 -1.00
N ASN A 603 -10.04 36.35 -2.18
CA ASN A 603 -9.24 37.26 -3.02
C ASN A 603 -8.95 38.63 -2.36
N ASN A 604 -9.81 39.09 -1.44
CA ASN A 604 -9.61 40.32 -0.66
C ASN A 604 -8.40 40.24 0.31
N GLN A 605 -7.91 39.03 0.61
CA GLN A 605 -6.72 38.79 1.43
C GLN A 605 -5.43 38.72 0.60
N LYS A 606 -5.51 38.75 -0.74
CA LYS A 606 -4.33 38.71 -1.61
C LYS A 606 -3.54 40.02 -1.50
N VAL A 607 -2.23 39.90 -1.33
CA VAL A 607 -1.29 41.03 -1.28
C VAL A 607 -0.23 40.90 -2.37
N ASP A 608 0.60 41.93 -2.52
CA ASP A 608 1.75 41.89 -3.42
C ASP A 608 2.72 40.75 -3.03
N ASP A 609 3.20 40.00 -4.02
CA ASP A 609 4.12 38.87 -3.83
C ASP A 609 5.45 39.29 -3.19
N ALA A 610 5.84 40.57 -3.29
CA ALA A 610 6.99 41.12 -2.60
C ALA A 610 6.87 41.06 -1.06
N ASN A 611 5.66 40.90 -0.51
CA ASN A 611 5.45 40.70 0.93
C ASN A 611 5.67 39.24 1.36
N CYS A 612 5.87 38.31 0.43
CA CYS A 612 6.24 36.92 0.69
C CYS A 612 7.73 36.69 0.41
N ASP A 613 8.57 37.48 1.09
CA ASP A 613 10.02 37.57 0.92
C ASP A 613 10.83 36.75 1.93
N THR A 614 10.18 36.13 2.91
CA THR A 614 10.87 35.34 3.93
C THR A 614 11.48 34.11 3.30
N THR A 615 12.80 33.97 3.41
CA THR A 615 13.54 32.82 2.88
C THR A 615 13.09 31.52 3.53
N CYS A 616 12.99 30.46 2.74
CA CYS A 616 12.68 29.12 3.24
C CYS A 616 13.81 28.56 4.10
N VAL A 617 13.45 27.90 5.21
CA VAL A 617 14.43 27.24 6.09
C VAL A 617 15.06 26.01 5.41
N GLY A 618 14.33 25.33 4.53
CA GLY A 618 14.83 24.15 3.82
C GLY A 618 15.71 24.46 2.60
N ASP A 619 15.61 25.67 2.05
CA ASP A 619 16.41 26.13 0.91
C ASP A 619 16.37 27.67 0.86
N SER A 620 17.48 28.33 1.21
CA SER A 620 17.54 29.79 1.24
C SER A 620 17.40 30.46 -0.13
N SER A 621 17.43 29.70 -1.23
CA SER A 621 17.16 30.20 -2.59
C SER A 621 15.67 30.37 -2.90
N LYS A 622 14.77 29.88 -2.04
CA LYS A 622 13.32 29.95 -2.18
C LYS A 622 12.71 30.84 -1.09
N THR A 623 11.49 31.32 -1.32
CA THR A 623 10.69 32.04 -0.30
C THR A 623 9.55 31.16 0.21
N CYS A 624 9.18 31.39 1.46
CA CYS A 624 8.21 30.64 2.25
C CYS A 624 7.33 31.61 3.04
N GLY A 625 6.53 32.42 2.35
CA GLY A 625 5.65 33.43 2.97
C GLY A 625 6.39 34.69 3.43
N GLY A 626 5.83 35.38 4.42
CA GLY A 626 6.30 36.66 4.96
C GLY A 626 5.76 36.93 6.37
N GLU A 627 5.98 38.13 6.91
CA GLU A 627 5.42 38.53 8.21
C GLU A 627 3.88 38.55 8.15
N ASP A 628 3.25 37.57 8.79
CA ASP A 628 1.82 37.26 8.67
C ASP A 628 1.34 37.09 7.20
N ARG A 629 2.21 36.55 6.34
CA ARG A 629 1.90 36.25 4.93
C ARG A 629 2.15 34.80 4.57
N ILE A 630 1.29 34.27 3.71
CA ILE A 630 1.35 32.89 3.25
C ILE A 630 1.36 32.80 1.73
N GLN A 631 2.21 31.92 1.20
CA GLN A 631 2.24 31.59 -0.22
C GLN A 631 1.32 30.40 -0.50
N ILE A 632 0.39 30.55 -1.43
CA ILE A 632 -0.60 29.52 -1.75
C ILE A 632 -0.30 28.88 -3.10
N TYR A 633 -0.41 27.56 -3.16
CA TYR A 633 -0.22 26.72 -4.34
C TYR A 633 -1.46 25.87 -4.57
N ASP A 634 -1.94 25.81 -5.82
CA ASP A 634 -3.03 24.93 -6.24
C ASP A 634 -2.47 23.63 -6.83
N LEU A 635 -2.63 22.56 -6.08
CA LEU A 635 -2.15 21.21 -6.37
C LEU A 635 -3.03 20.49 -7.39
N LEU A 636 -4.23 20.99 -7.68
CA LEU A 636 -5.10 20.48 -8.74
C LEU A 636 -5.21 21.42 -9.94
N ARG A 637 -4.68 22.65 -9.83
CA ARG A 637 -4.56 23.57 -10.98
C ARG A 637 -3.85 22.84 -12.11
N GLN A 638 -4.61 22.60 -13.16
CA GLN A 638 -4.06 22.27 -14.45
C GLN A 638 -3.48 23.58 -15.01
N ILE A 639 -2.29 23.48 -15.58
CA ILE A 639 -1.61 24.60 -16.22
C ILE A 639 -2.50 25.04 -17.39
N ASN A 640 -3.09 26.23 -17.28
CA ASN A 640 -3.63 26.95 -18.43
C ASN A 640 -2.46 27.72 -19.05
N GLU A 641 -1.72 27.09 -19.96
CA GLU A 641 -0.78 27.79 -20.85
C GLU A 641 -1.59 28.53 -21.92
N THR A 642 -2.00 29.77 -21.63
CA THR A 642 -2.56 30.70 -22.63
C THR A 642 -2.20 32.15 -22.32
N GLU A 643 -0.94 32.51 -22.56
CA GLU A 643 -0.63 33.61 -23.48
C GLU A 643 0.44 33.07 -24.44
N SER A 644 0.10 32.02 -25.18
CA SER A 644 -0.39 32.26 -26.52
C SER A 644 -1.55 31.34 -26.92
N ILE A 645 -2.54 31.95 -27.58
CA ILE A 645 -3.58 31.35 -28.44
C ILE A 645 -4.91 31.03 -27.73
N GLN A 646 -5.89 31.88 -27.99
CA GLN A 646 -7.32 31.59 -27.90
C GLN A 646 -7.64 30.17 -28.35
N ILE A 647 -8.21 29.32 -27.50
CA ILE A 647 -8.94 28.13 -27.96
C ILE A 647 -10.24 28.01 -27.15
N SER A 648 -11.29 28.54 -27.76
CA SER A 648 -12.64 27.99 -27.70
C SER A 648 -12.60 26.50 -28.04
N ASP A 649 -13.54 25.72 -27.52
CA ASP A 649 -14.00 24.43 -28.06
C ASP A 649 -13.39 24.00 -29.42
N GLN A 650 -12.80 22.80 -29.45
CA GLN A 650 -12.10 22.11 -30.56
C GLN A 650 -10.57 22.29 -30.63
N ILE A 651 -9.81 21.30 -30.16
CA ILE A 651 -8.37 21.19 -30.42
C ILE A 651 -8.19 20.55 -31.80
N ASN A 652 -7.86 21.38 -32.79
CA ASN A 652 -7.36 20.97 -34.09
C ASN A 652 -5.88 21.41 -34.17
N TYR A 653 -4.96 20.48 -33.93
CA TYR A 653 -3.52 20.72 -33.99
C TYR A 653 -2.98 20.17 -35.32
N ASP A 654 -2.22 20.96 -36.06
CA ASP A 654 -1.67 20.58 -37.37
C ASP A 654 -0.23 21.08 -37.48
N ASP A 655 0.75 20.18 -37.32
CA ASP A 655 2.16 20.48 -37.47
C ASP A 655 2.66 19.93 -38.80
N THR A 656 3.09 20.85 -39.67
CA THR A 656 3.68 20.54 -40.98
C THR A 656 5.21 20.67 -40.96
N PHE A 657 5.81 20.78 -39.77
CA PHE A 657 7.24 20.87 -39.52
C PHE A 657 7.95 21.94 -40.34
N GLU A 658 7.38 23.15 -40.42
CA GLU A 658 8.12 24.32 -40.95
C GLU A 658 9.37 24.61 -40.11
N TYR A 659 9.27 24.39 -38.81
CA TYR A 659 10.35 24.36 -37.83
C TYR A 659 10.02 23.34 -36.74
N LEU A 660 11.01 22.90 -35.96
CA LEU A 660 10.76 22.00 -34.84
C LEU A 660 10.33 22.81 -33.61
N ASN A 661 9.03 22.84 -33.32
CA ASN A 661 8.51 23.61 -32.17
C ASN A 661 8.77 22.88 -30.84
N LEU A 662 9.99 23.05 -30.31
CA LEU A 662 10.41 22.48 -29.01
C LEU A 662 9.89 23.26 -27.79
N LYS A 663 9.24 24.41 -28.00
CA LYS A 663 8.77 25.27 -26.91
C LYS A 663 7.36 24.93 -26.44
N SER A 664 6.49 24.51 -27.35
CA SER A 664 5.07 24.30 -27.04
C SER A 664 4.43 23.08 -27.69
N ALA A 665 5.19 22.29 -28.47
CA ALA A 665 4.64 21.12 -29.16
C ALA A 665 5.40 19.83 -28.89
N TRP A 666 6.70 19.83 -29.15
CA TRP A 666 7.54 18.63 -29.01
C TRP A 666 8.56 18.81 -27.89
N SER A 667 8.97 17.71 -27.28
CA SER A 667 10.10 17.60 -26.37
C SER A 667 10.96 16.42 -26.79
N HIS A 668 12.26 16.51 -26.58
CA HIS A 668 13.14 15.35 -26.71
C HIS A 668 13.04 14.48 -25.47
N ASP A 669 12.99 13.17 -25.69
CA ASP A 669 13.18 12.19 -24.62
C ASP A 669 14.66 11.78 -24.60
N VAL A 670 15.41 12.23 -23.59
CA VAL A 670 16.88 12.14 -23.54
C VAL A 670 17.30 11.12 -22.49
N PHE A 671 17.71 9.92 -22.91
CA PHE A 671 18.12 8.85 -22.00
C PHE A 671 18.87 7.73 -22.72
N VAL A 672 19.64 6.95 -21.96
CA VAL A 672 20.20 5.66 -22.37
C VAL A 672 19.08 4.62 -22.33
N ALA A 673 18.77 3.95 -23.44
CA ALA A 673 17.67 2.98 -23.48
C ALA A 673 17.90 1.77 -22.56
N GLN A 674 16.87 1.38 -21.80
CA GLN A 674 16.89 0.32 -20.78
C GLN A 674 15.55 -0.44 -20.75
N GLU A 675 15.22 -1.10 -19.63
CA GLU A 675 13.90 -1.67 -19.39
C GLU A 675 12.78 -0.68 -19.72
N PRO A 676 11.71 -1.11 -20.39
CA PRO A 676 11.41 -2.50 -20.76
C PRO A 676 12.01 -2.95 -22.11
N ASP A 677 12.38 -2.04 -23.01
CA ASP A 677 12.61 -2.33 -24.44
C ASP A 677 14.07 -2.70 -24.80
N TYR A 678 15.03 -2.29 -23.96
CA TYR A 678 16.45 -2.66 -24.05
C TYR A 678 17.10 -2.38 -25.42
N GLU A 679 16.80 -1.25 -26.02
CA GLU A 679 17.30 -0.84 -27.33
C GLU A 679 18.79 -0.46 -27.26
N PHE A 680 19.56 -0.63 -28.34
CA PHE A 680 21.00 -0.34 -28.34
C PHE A 680 21.30 1.11 -28.72
N VAL A 681 20.48 2.04 -28.22
CA VAL A 681 20.54 3.47 -28.54
C VAL A 681 20.65 4.34 -27.30
N VAL A 682 21.31 5.47 -27.47
CA VAL A 682 21.17 6.65 -26.61
C VAL A 682 20.22 7.62 -27.30
N TYR A 683 19.09 7.93 -26.70
CA TYR A 683 18.24 9.02 -27.19
C TYR A 683 18.78 10.36 -26.69
N ASN A 684 18.96 11.30 -27.62
CA ASN A 684 19.57 12.61 -27.35
C ASN A 684 18.82 13.72 -28.10
N SER A 685 18.97 14.96 -27.63
CA SER A 685 18.43 16.19 -28.25
C SER A 685 19.36 16.81 -29.31
N SER A 686 20.38 16.07 -29.75
CA SER A 686 21.35 16.51 -30.74
C SER A 686 20.71 16.83 -32.09
N GLU A 687 21.04 18.00 -32.65
CA GLU A 687 20.65 18.42 -34.00
C GLU A 687 21.21 17.52 -35.10
N LYS A 688 22.16 16.63 -34.79
CA LYS A 688 22.63 15.59 -35.73
C LYS A 688 21.64 14.45 -35.90
N ASN A 689 20.74 14.26 -34.93
CA ASN A 689 19.85 13.11 -34.85
C ASN A 689 18.39 13.49 -35.06
N SER A 690 17.99 14.72 -34.72
CA SER A 690 16.66 15.24 -35.02
C SER A 690 16.74 16.70 -35.45
N PHE A 691 16.21 17.00 -36.63
CA PHE A 691 16.19 18.35 -37.18
C PHE A 691 15.08 18.48 -38.22
N VAL A 692 14.72 19.71 -38.57
CA VAL A 692 13.82 19.97 -39.69
C VAL A 692 14.62 20.27 -40.94
N LYS A 693 14.32 19.57 -42.04
CA LYS A 693 14.91 19.80 -43.36
C LYS A 693 13.85 19.65 -44.43
N ASN A 694 13.74 20.63 -45.32
CA ASN A 694 12.73 20.66 -46.39
C ASN A 694 11.27 20.57 -45.90
N ARG A 695 10.95 21.20 -44.76
CA ARG A 695 9.64 21.13 -44.08
C ARG A 695 9.24 19.70 -43.67
N GLU A 696 10.23 18.95 -43.20
CA GLU A 696 10.04 17.60 -42.69
C GLU A 696 10.86 17.47 -41.42
N LEU A 697 10.27 16.88 -40.38
CA LEU A 697 11.04 16.37 -39.26
C LEU A 697 11.83 15.16 -39.74
N VAL A 698 13.14 15.21 -39.57
CA VAL A 698 14.06 14.13 -39.89
C VAL A 698 14.64 13.58 -38.59
N ILE A 699 14.40 12.30 -38.31
CA ILE A 699 15.04 11.56 -37.20
C ILE A 699 15.97 10.51 -37.81
N ILE A 700 17.26 10.60 -37.49
CA ILE A 700 18.30 9.73 -38.05
C ILE A 700 19.23 9.17 -36.96
N PRO A 701 19.48 7.85 -36.93
CA PRO A 701 20.46 7.26 -36.04
C PRO A 701 21.89 7.53 -36.54
N THR A 702 22.82 7.81 -35.62
CA THR A 702 24.24 8.02 -35.90
C THR A 702 25.10 7.09 -35.05
N ILE A 703 26.26 6.70 -35.56
CA ILE A 703 27.15 5.74 -34.90
C ILE A 703 28.22 6.49 -34.10
N GLN A 704 28.46 6.07 -32.86
CA GLN A 704 29.49 6.64 -32.00
C GLN A 704 30.89 6.11 -32.34
N THR A 705 31.92 6.79 -31.83
CA THR A 705 33.32 6.37 -32.07
C THR A 705 33.68 5.12 -31.26
N ASP A 706 34.53 4.25 -31.83
CA ASP A 706 34.93 2.99 -31.19
C ASP A 706 35.64 3.17 -29.85
N SER A 707 36.43 4.23 -29.70
CA SER A 707 37.11 4.55 -28.46
C SER A 707 36.11 4.92 -27.37
N PHE A 708 35.14 5.79 -27.67
CA PHE A 708 34.12 6.21 -26.71
C PHE A 708 33.21 5.05 -26.28
N ILE A 709 32.83 4.18 -27.22
CA ILE A 709 31.99 3.02 -26.93
C ILE A 709 32.64 2.07 -25.91
N ARG A 710 33.96 1.85 -26.03
CA ARG A 710 34.69 0.85 -25.22
C ARG A 710 35.23 1.36 -23.90
N THR A 711 35.63 2.62 -23.83
CA THR A 711 36.33 3.17 -22.65
C THR A 711 35.77 4.52 -22.21
N GLY A 712 34.70 5.00 -22.84
CA GLY A 712 34.11 6.29 -22.54
C GLY A 712 33.22 6.28 -21.30
N GLN A 713 32.96 7.49 -20.83
CA GLN A 713 31.94 7.81 -19.84
C GLN A 713 30.94 8.75 -20.50
N LEU A 714 29.67 8.37 -20.46
CA LEU A 714 28.54 9.12 -20.95
C LEU A 714 27.82 9.77 -19.78
N SER A 715 27.52 11.06 -19.93
CA SER A 715 26.63 11.83 -19.05
C SER A 715 25.73 12.68 -19.95
N LEU A 716 24.42 12.54 -19.82
CA LEU A 716 23.45 13.18 -20.69
C LEU A 716 22.95 14.51 -20.09
N ASN A 717 23.21 15.61 -20.79
CA ASN A 717 22.65 16.91 -20.43
C ASN A 717 21.15 16.95 -20.75
N GLY A 718 20.33 17.38 -19.79
CA GLY A 718 18.87 17.42 -19.97
C GLY A 718 18.22 16.04 -19.98
N CYS A 719 18.82 15.07 -19.27
CA CYS A 719 18.28 13.71 -19.16
C CYS A 719 16.83 13.73 -18.65
N THR A 720 15.96 12.96 -19.29
CA THR A 720 14.53 12.85 -18.95
C THR A 720 14.24 11.71 -17.96
N LYS A 721 15.28 11.02 -17.49
CA LYS A 721 15.23 10.03 -16.40
C LYS A 721 15.87 10.62 -15.13
N HIS A 722 15.81 9.88 -14.02
CA HIS A 722 16.39 10.33 -12.76
C HIS A 722 17.90 10.57 -12.88
N GLU A 723 18.36 11.76 -12.49
CA GLU A 723 19.77 12.17 -12.54
C GLU A 723 20.66 11.22 -11.73
N GLY A 724 21.84 10.85 -12.23
CA GLY A 724 22.71 9.83 -11.62
C GLY A 724 22.23 8.37 -11.75
N SER A 725 21.09 8.11 -12.42
CA SER A 725 20.71 6.75 -12.81
C SER A 725 21.53 6.26 -14.01
N VAL A 726 21.56 4.95 -14.22
CA VAL A 726 22.15 4.33 -15.42
C VAL A 726 21.49 4.81 -16.74
N GLY A 727 20.30 5.41 -16.67
CA GLY A 727 19.59 6.00 -17.80
C GLY A 727 20.11 7.39 -18.20
N CYS A 728 20.89 8.04 -17.34
CA CYS A 728 21.47 9.37 -17.58
C CYS A 728 22.99 9.36 -17.62
N GLU A 729 23.62 8.42 -16.89
CA GLU A 729 25.05 8.27 -16.80
C GLU A 729 25.45 6.81 -17.03
N MET A 730 26.50 6.58 -17.82
CA MET A 730 27.00 5.23 -18.08
C MET A 730 28.51 5.27 -18.27
N VAL A 731 29.22 4.31 -17.66
CA VAL A 731 30.66 4.14 -17.84
C VAL A 731 30.91 2.79 -18.51
N ALA A 732 31.68 2.79 -19.59
CA ALA A 732 32.06 1.55 -20.25
C ALA A 732 32.98 0.72 -19.34
N SER A 733 32.68 -0.58 -19.19
CA SER A 733 33.49 -1.49 -18.39
C SER A 733 33.43 -2.91 -18.95
N SER A 734 34.59 -3.44 -19.36
CA SER A 734 34.73 -4.80 -19.89
C SER A 734 33.80 -5.06 -21.09
N TYR A 735 32.78 -5.91 -20.95
CA TYR A 735 31.80 -6.21 -22.00
C TYR A 735 30.57 -5.28 -21.97
N ASN A 736 30.41 -4.47 -20.93
CA ASN A 736 29.37 -3.44 -20.83
C ASN A 736 29.87 -2.16 -21.52
N ILE A 737 29.61 -2.06 -22.82
CA ILE A 737 29.98 -0.90 -23.64
C ILE A 737 28.91 0.21 -23.54
N ILE A 738 29.25 1.46 -23.88
CA ILE A 738 28.22 2.49 -24.12
C ILE A 738 27.42 2.10 -25.37
N PRO A 739 26.09 2.35 -25.46
CA PRO A 739 25.35 1.99 -26.65
C PRO A 739 25.96 2.60 -27.91
N PRO A 740 26.19 1.80 -28.96
CA PRO A 740 26.97 2.21 -30.11
C PRO A 740 26.30 3.25 -31.00
N VAL A 741 24.99 3.48 -30.80
CA VAL A 741 24.17 4.34 -31.65
C VAL A 741 23.56 5.47 -30.81
N VAL A 742 23.54 6.67 -31.35
CA VAL A 742 22.76 7.81 -30.84
C VAL A 742 21.60 8.03 -31.79
N SER A 743 20.40 8.24 -31.27
CA SER A 743 19.20 8.56 -32.05
C SER A 743 18.38 9.62 -31.32
N ALA A 744 17.17 9.90 -31.82
CA ALA A 744 16.25 10.82 -31.18
C ALA A 744 14.84 10.23 -31.08
N ARG A 745 14.14 10.64 -30.03
CA ARG A 745 12.72 10.37 -29.80
C ARG A 745 12.07 11.67 -29.38
N LEU A 746 11.05 12.07 -30.14
CA LEU A 746 10.26 13.27 -29.87
C LEU A 746 8.92 12.86 -29.25
N THR A 747 8.48 13.63 -28.27
CA THR A 747 7.22 13.38 -27.56
C THR A 747 6.43 14.65 -27.30
N THR A 748 5.11 14.55 -27.25
CA THR A 748 4.23 15.64 -26.79
C THR A 748 3.94 15.60 -25.30
N LYS A 749 4.50 14.63 -24.56
CA LYS A 749 4.18 14.30 -23.14
C LYS A 749 4.15 15.50 -22.20
N ASN A 750 5.05 16.47 -22.41
CA ASN A 750 5.19 17.65 -21.55
C ASN A 750 4.42 18.87 -22.07
N ASN A 751 3.82 18.80 -23.26
CA ASN A 751 3.18 19.93 -23.92
C ASN A 751 1.67 19.76 -24.03
N PHE A 752 1.19 18.64 -24.60
CA PHE A 752 -0.25 18.37 -24.69
C PHE A 752 -0.55 16.88 -24.82
N LEU A 753 -1.69 16.49 -24.24
CA LEU A 753 -2.17 15.12 -24.10
C LEU A 753 -3.56 14.98 -24.73
N PHE A 754 -3.90 13.78 -25.16
CA PHE A 754 -5.16 13.46 -25.83
C PHE A 754 -5.89 12.36 -25.09
N LEU A 755 -7.16 12.57 -24.80
CA LEU A 755 -7.99 11.48 -24.25
C LEU A 755 -8.56 10.62 -25.39
N TYR A 756 -9.26 11.26 -26.33
CA TYR A 756 -9.86 10.64 -27.52
C TYR A 756 -9.77 11.58 -28.72
N GLY A 757 -9.92 11.04 -29.93
CA GLY A 757 -9.97 11.84 -31.15
C GLY A 757 -9.44 11.10 -32.36
N GLN A 758 -8.93 11.87 -33.31
CA GLN A 758 -8.25 11.34 -34.49
C GLN A 758 -6.86 11.93 -34.62
N VAL A 759 -5.92 11.11 -35.07
CA VAL A 759 -4.57 11.51 -35.43
C VAL A 759 -4.25 11.06 -36.84
N GLU A 760 -3.59 11.93 -37.61
CA GLU A 760 -3.04 11.66 -38.92
C GLU A 760 -1.54 11.98 -38.92
N VAL A 761 -0.72 11.00 -39.29
CA VAL A 761 0.72 11.19 -39.48
C VAL A 761 1.09 10.85 -40.91
N ILE A 762 1.71 11.79 -41.63
CA ILE A 762 2.25 11.53 -42.97
C ILE A 762 3.77 11.38 -42.84
N ALA A 763 4.26 10.15 -43.01
CA ALA A 763 5.67 9.84 -42.81
C ALA A 763 6.21 8.87 -43.86
N LYS A 764 7.53 8.93 -44.04
CA LYS A 764 8.33 8.00 -44.83
C LYS A 764 9.28 7.27 -43.89
N LEU A 765 9.18 5.94 -43.85
CA LEU A 765 9.87 5.10 -42.87
C LEU A 765 11.33 4.84 -43.28
N PRO A 766 12.26 4.66 -42.32
CA PRO A 766 13.68 4.43 -42.60
C PRO A 766 13.96 3.01 -43.11
N ILE A 767 15.03 2.87 -43.91
CA ILE A 767 15.62 1.58 -44.28
C ILE A 767 17.04 1.43 -43.71
N GLY A 768 17.43 0.20 -43.38
CA GLY A 768 18.75 -0.19 -42.92
C GLY A 768 18.66 -1.28 -41.88
N ASP A 769 19.67 -2.14 -41.85
CA ASP A 769 19.66 -3.32 -40.99
C ASP A 769 19.60 -2.92 -39.52
N TRP A 770 18.68 -3.56 -38.80
CA TRP A 770 18.45 -3.40 -37.36
C TRP A 770 17.87 -2.05 -36.93
N ILE A 771 17.46 -1.20 -37.86
CA ILE A 771 16.73 0.05 -37.56
C ILE A 771 15.25 -0.28 -37.30
N VAL A 772 14.67 0.36 -36.30
CA VAL A 772 13.23 0.26 -35.97
C VAL A 772 12.67 1.66 -35.85
N SER A 773 11.63 1.99 -36.61
CA SER A 773 10.88 3.24 -36.41
C SER A 773 9.55 2.95 -35.74
N GLU A 774 9.15 3.80 -34.80
CA GLU A 774 7.85 3.72 -34.13
C GLU A 774 7.19 5.10 -34.07
N ILE A 775 5.90 5.12 -34.43
CA ILE A 775 4.98 6.24 -34.31
C ILE A 775 3.80 5.72 -33.50
N ALA A 776 3.61 6.23 -32.28
CA ALA A 776 2.60 5.71 -31.36
C ALA A 776 2.02 6.80 -30.46
N LEU A 777 0.76 6.60 -30.07
CA LEU A 777 0.19 7.24 -28.88
C LEU A 777 0.48 6.37 -27.66
N VAL A 778 1.02 6.96 -26.61
CA VAL A 778 1.51 6.27 -25.39
C VAL A 778 0.72 6.77 -24.18
N SER A 779 0.22 5.86 -23.36
CA SER A 779 -0.51 6.22 -22.14
C SER A 779 0.42 6.90 -21.12
N LYS A 780 -0.09 7.96 -20.48
CA LYS A 780 0.64 8.68 -19.42
C LYS A 780 0.72 7.91 -18.10
N SER A 781 -0.28 7.08 -17.78
CA SER A 781 -0.29 6.26 -16.56
C SER A 781 0.54 4.98 -16.72
N ASN A 782 0.62 4.43 -17.93
CA ASN A 782 1.38 3.21 -18.24
C ASN A 782 1.98 3.26 -19.66
N GLU A 783 3.28 3.59 -19.77
CA GLU A 783 3.96 3.73 -21.07
C GLU A 783 4.11 2.42 -21.87
N LYS A 784 3.77 1.25 -21.30
CA LYS A 784 3.67 -0.02 -22.03
C LYS A 784 2.35 -0.17 -22.79
N ASN A 785 1.31 0.58 -22.41
CA ASN A 785 0.08 0.65 -23.18
C ASN A 785 0.27 1.66 -24.31
N ARG A 786 0.29 1.17 -25.55
CA ARG A 786 0.57 1.98 -26.74
C ARG A 786 -0.42 1.68 -27.87
N LEU A 787 -1.01 2.73 -28.42
CA LEU A 787 -1.71 2.70 -29.70
C LEU A 787 -0.67 2.99 -30.79
N VAL A 788 -0.13 1.93 -31.38
CA VAL A 788 0.93 1.99 -32.38
C VAL A 788 0.32 2.26 -33.75
N LEU A 789 0.58 3.43 -34.32
CA LEU A 789 0.12 3.81 -35.66
C LEU A 789 0.98 3.14 -36.74
N ALA A 790 2.29 3.12 -36.54
CA ALA A 790 3.26 2.57 -37.47
C ALA A 790 4.53 2.13 -36.75
N LYS A 791 4.83 0.83 -36.83
CA LYS A 791 6.10 0.24 -36.41
C LYS A 791 6.64 -0.61 -37.55
N SER A 792 7.89 -0.36 -37.96
CA SER A 792 8.52 -1.05 -39.08
C SER A 792 9.99 -1.32 -38.80
N PHE A 793 10.47 -2.44 -39.32
CA PHE A 793 11.87 -2.83 -39.29
C PHE A 793 12.52 -2.46 -40.62
N GLY A 794 13.62 -1.72 -40.57
CA GLY A 794 14.27 -1.15 -41.75
C GLY A 794 15.03 -2.17 -42.60
N ASN A 795 15.18 -3.41 -42.15
CA ASN A 795 15.88 -4.46 -42.89
C ASN A 795 15.23 -4.73 -44.26
N ASN A 796 16.03 -4.76 -45.32
CA ASN A 796 15.50 -4.92 -46.69
C ASN A 796 14.94 -6.34 -46.96
N ASP A 797 15.60 -7.36 -46.42
CA ASP A 797 15.11 -8.75 -46.38
C ASP A 797 15.34 -9.26 -44.95
N LEU A 798 14.26 -9.48 -44.20
CA LEU A 798 14.30 -9.96 -42.81
C LEU A 798 13.35 -11.13 -42.64
N LYS A 799 13.91 -12.28 -42.31
CA LYS A 799 13.14 -13.50 -42.06
C LYS A 799 13.38 -13.99 -40.64
N CYS A 800 12.31 -14.12 -39.88
CA CYS A 800 12.34 -14.59 -38.50
C CYS A 800 11.52 -15.88 -38.40
N ASN A 801 12.20 -17.03 -38.21
CA ASN A 801 11.56 -18.35 -38.23
C ASN A 801 10.77 -18.65 -39.52
N GLY A 802 11.18 -18.05 -40.65
CA GLY A 802 10.52 -18.20 -41.95
C GLY A 802 9.47 -17.14 -42.26
N ASP A 803 9.01 -16.37 -41.26
CA ASP A 803 8.09 -15.25 -41.46
C ASP A 803 8.84 -14.03 -41.97
N ASP A 804 8.28 -13.35 -42.99
CA ASP A 804 8.77 -12.05 -43.45
C ASP A 804 8.42 -10.96 -42.42
N GLU A 805 9.44 -10.23 -41.99
CA GLU A 805 9.36 -9.09 -41.06
C GLU A 805 10.12 -7.88 -41.63
N SER A 806 10.46 -7.91 -42.93
CA SER A 806 11.26 -6.88 -43.60
C SER A 806 10.54 -5.53 -43.72
N ALA A 807 11.20 -4.57 -44.36
CA ALA A 807 10.65 -3.25 -44.65
C ALA A 807 9.39 -3.26 -45.55
N THR A 808 8.94 -4.41 -46.04
CA THR A 808 7.63 -4.62 -46.70
C THR A 808 6.48 -4.81 -45.70
N VAL A 809 6.78 -5.05 -44.42
CA VAL A 809 5.81 -5.32 -43.36
C VAL A 809 5.68 -4.12 -42.41
N LEU A 810 4.45 -3.66 -42.24
CA LEU A 810 4.07 -2.61 -41.30
C LEU A 810 3.27 -3.23 -40.14
N LYS A 811 3.62 -2.88 -38.91
CA LYS A 811 2.89 -3.28 -37.69
C LYS A 811 2.17 -2.09 -37.10
N TYR A 812 0.94 -2.30 -36.68
CA TYR A 812 0.08 -1.29 -36.06
C TYR A 812 -0.97 -1.98 -35.18
N GLY A 813 -1.58 -1.26 -34.25
CA GLY A 813 -2.56 -1.83 -33.32
C GLY A 813 -2.34 -1.37 -31.89
N LEU A 814 -2.76 -2.21 -30.94
CA LEU A 814 -2.70 -1.90 -29.51
C LEU A 814 -1.74 -2.85 -28.79
N GLU A 815 -0.64 -2.30 -28.27
CA GLU A 815 0.25 -2.97 -27.31
C GLU A 815 -0.30 -2.73 -25.89
N ILE A 816 -0.38 -3.81 -25.10
CA ILE A 816 -0.95 -3.79 -23.74
C ILE A 816 0.09 -4.39 -22.79
N ASP A 817 0.25 -3.78 -21.61
CA ASP A 817 1.09 -4.33 -20.55
C ASP A 817 0.63 -5.72 -20.11
N GLU A 818 1.57 -6.65 -20.01
CA GLU A 818 1.31 -8.04 -19.61
C GLU A 818 0.65 -8.13 -18.21
N LEU A 819 0.80 -7.09 -17.39
CA LEU A 819 0.12 -6.93 -16.09
C LEU A 819 -1.41 -6.95 -16.18
N TYR A 820 -2.01 -6.63 -17.34
CA TYR A 820 -3.46 -6.71 -17.54
C TYR A 820 -3.95 -8.10 -17.99
N HIS A 821 -3.07 -9.10 -18.05
CA HIS A 821 -3.36 -10.47 -18.52
C HIS A 821 -4.09 -10.53 -19.88
N SER A 822 -3.94 -9.47 -20.68
CA SER A 822 -4.58 -9.27 -21.97
C SER A 822 -3.51 -9.27 -23.04
N LYS A 823 -3.72 -10.01 -24.13
CA LYS A 823 -2.76 -10.07 -25.23
C LYS A 823 -2.84 -8.79 -26.06
N SER A 824 -1.69 -8.19 -26.37
CA SER A 824 -1.58 -7.13 -27.36
C SER A 824 -2.26 -7.54 -28.67
N LYS A 825 -3.03 -6.61 -29.24
CA LYS A 825 -3.76 -6.78 -30.49
C LYS A 825 -3.03 -6.01 -31.59
N MET A 826 -1.96 -6.62 -32.08
CA MET A 826 -1.17 -6.09 -33.18
C MET A 826 -1.59 -6.72 -34.51
N MET A 827 -1.71 -5.89 -35.54
CA MET A 827 -2.00 -6.25 -36.92
C MET A 827 -0.77 -6.03 -37.80
N LYS A 828 -0.78 -6.66 -38.97
CA LYS A 828 0.29 -6.56 -39.97
C LYS A 828 -0.30 -6.20 -41.32
N LEU A 829 0.34 -5.29 -42.03
CA LEU A 829 0.05 -4.99 -43.43
C LEU A 829 1.32 -5.17 -44.28
N THR A 830 1.21 -5.93 -45.36
CA THR A 830 2.32 -6.23 -46.27
C THR A 830 2.12 -5.48 -47.58
N SER A 831 3.13 -4.73 -48.01
CA SER A 831 3.14 -4.05 -49.31
C SER A 831 3.91 -4.88 -50.36
N GLN A 832 3.55 -4.72 -51.64
CA GLN A 832 4.29 -5.33 -52.76
C GLN A 832 5.67 -4.71 -52.95
N ASP A 833 5.78 -3.43 -52.59
CA ASP A 833 7.03 -2.70 -52.43
C ASP A 833 7.29 -2.46 -50.95
N THR A 834 8.32 -1.70 -50.61
CA THR A 834 8.65 -1.38 -49.23
C THR A 834 7.95 -0.11 -48.74
N TRP A 835 7.64 -0.06 -47.44
CA TRP A 835 7.09 1.14 -46.78
C TRP A 835 8.06 2.33 -46.71
N HIS A 836 9.30 2.13 -47.17
CA HIS A 836 10.33 3.16 -47.24
C HIS A 836 10.37 3.91 -48.57
N ASN A 837 9.68 3.46 -49.62
CA ASN A 837 9.80 4.05 -50.95
C ASN A 837 9.11 5.42 -51.06
N GLY A 838 7.99 5.60 -50.36
CA GLY A 838 7.14 6.79 -50.42
C GLY A 838 6.74 7.36 -49.07
N TYR A 839 5.91 8.41 -49.11
CA TYR A 839 5.19 8.88 -47.93
C TYR A 839 3.88 8.11 -47.82
N HIS A 840 3.56 7.70 -46.60
CA HIS A 840 2.33 7.00 -46.26
C HIS A 840 1.55 7.80 -45.22
N SER A 841 0.23 7.69 -45.24
CA SER A 841 -0.69 8.30 -44.29
C SER A 841 -1.10 7.27 -43.25
N PHE A 842 -0.78 7.52 -41.98
CA PHE A 842 -1.17 6.69 -40.85
C PHE A 842 -2.21 7.44 -40.02
N LYS A 843 -3.46 6.99 -40.10
CA LYS A 843 -4.59 7.57 -39.36
C LYS A 843 -5.06 6.63 -38.28
N LEU A 844 -5.38 7.19 -37.12
CA LEU A 844 -6.01 6.48 -36.01
C LEU A 844 -7.14 7.33 -35.46
N SER A 845 -8.33 6.75 -35.38
CA SER A 845 -9.47 7.30 -34.65
C SER A 845 -9.74 6.39 -33.46
N TRP A 846 -9.76 6.93 -32.25
CA TRP A 846 -9.98 6.13 -31.04
C TRP A 846 -10.95 6.79 -30.07
N SER A 847 -11.83 5.96 -29.52
CA SER A 847 -12.81 6.26 -28.47
C SER A 847 -12.93 5.05 -27.53
N PRO A 848 -13.69 5.15 -26.42
CA PRO A 848 -13.93 3.99 -25.54
C PRO A 848 -14.59 2.81 -26.26
N GLU A 849 -15.33 3.06 -27.35
CA GLU A 849 -16.12 2.04 -28.03
C GLU A 849 -15.43 1.52 -29.30
N ASN A 850 -14.67 2.38 -29.99
CA ASN A 850 -14.14 2.08 -31.32
C ASN A 850 -12.70 2.56 -31.49
N ILE A 851 -11.85 1.68 -32.04
CA ILE A 851 -10.48 2.00 -32.42
C ILE A 851 -10.31 1.60 -33.90
N VAL A 852 -10.06 2.58 -34.75
CA VAL A 852 -10.00 2.41 -36.21
C VAL A 852 -8.69 2.95 -36.73
N PHE A 853 -7.94 2.10 -37.41
CA PHE A 853 -6.72 2.48 -38.11
C PHE A 853 -7.02 2.62 -39.60
N LYS A 854 -6.52 3.68 -40.22
CA LYS A 854 -6.55 3.84 -41.67
C LYS A 854 -5.15 4.12 -42.19
N ILE A 855 -4.60 3.18 -42.95
CA ILE A 855 -3.27 3.25 -43.52
C ILE A 855 -3.45 3.46 -45.03
N ASP A 856 -3.04 4.63 -45.51
CA ASP A 856 -3.35 5.12 -46.85
C ASP A 856 -4.87 5.04 -47.14
N GLU A 857 -5.28 4.12 -48.02
CA GLU A 857 -6.69 3.91 -48.37
C GLU A 857 -7.35 2.78 -47.57
N GLU A 858 -6.56 1.93 -46.90
CA GLU A 858 -7.04 0.74 -46.21
C GLU A 858 -7.52 1.04 -44.79
N THR A 859 -8.74 0.64 -44.46
CA THR A 859 -9.35 0.89 -43.14
C THR A 859 -9.53 -0.42 -42.39
N ASN A 860 -9.03 -0.47 -41.15
CA ASN A 860 -8.96 -1.65 -40.31
C ASN A 860 -9.50 -1.32 -38.91
N HIS A 861 -10.55 -2.02 -38.49
CA HIS A 861 -11.13 -1.90 -37.15
C HIS A 861 -10.44 -2.86 -36.19
N LEU A 862 -10.02 -2.36 -35.02
CA LEU A 862 -9.47 -3.21 -33.97
C LEU A 862 -10.61 -3.94 -33.24
N ASP A 863 -10.49 -5.26 -33.10
CA ASP A 863 -11.41 -6.05 -32.26
C ASP A 863 -11.16 -5.79 -30.77
N THR A 864 -12.12 -5.13 -30.12
CA THR A 864 -12.06 -4.71 -28.71
C THR A 864 -12.90 -5.56 -27.75
N MET A 865 -13.63 -6.59 -28.21
CA MET A 865 -14.64 -7.31 -27.41
C MET A 865 -14.13 -7.96 -26.11
N ASN A 866 -12.83 -8.22 -26.01
CA ASN A 866 -12.20 -8.86 -24.83
C ASN A 866 -11.07 -8.02 -24.23
N LEU A 867 -11.06 -6.71 -24.49
CA LEU A 867 -10.05 -5.80 -23.97
C LEU A 867 -10.59 -5.03 -22.76
N PRO A 868 -9.77 -4.83 -21.71
CA PRO A 868 -10.15 -4.02 -20.54
C PRO A 868 -10.05 -2.52 -20.87
N LEU A 869 -10.91 -2.02 -21.78
CA LEU A 869 -10.82 -0.65 -22.31
C LEU A 869 -10.87 0.42 -21.22
N ASP A 870 -11.65 0.21 -20.15
CA ASP A 870 -11.73 1.12 -19.00
C ASP A 870 -10.38 1.31 -18.28
N PHE A 871 -9.51 0.31 -18.32
CA PHE A 871 -8.17 0.35 -17.71
C PHE A 871 -7.10 0.80 -18.70
N ILE A 872 -7.31 0.57 -20.00
CA ILE A 872 -6.39 0.97 -21.06
C ILE A 872 -6.55 2.47 -21.36
N PHE A 873 -7.77 3.01 -21.27
CA PHE A 873 -8.10 4.42 -21.48
C PHE A 873 -8.38 5.18 -20.18
N ASP A 874 -7.78 4.74 -19.06
CA ASP A 874 -7.95 5.36 -17.75
C ASP A 874 -7.23 6.71 -17.59
N SER A 875 -6.45 7.10 -18.60
CA SER A 875 -5.57 8.28 -18.61
C SER A 875 -5.40 8.82 -20.02
N GLU A 876 -4.86 10.04 -20.12
CA GLU A 876 -4.56 10.66 -21.40
C GLU A 876 -3.31 10.04 -22.06
N TYR A 877 -3.26 10.14 -23.39
CA TYR A 877 -2.21 9.66 -24.26
C TYR A 877 -1.37 10.82 -24.80
N PHE A 878 -0.10 10.58 -25.08
CA PHE A 878 0.78 11.53 -25.77
C PHE A 878 1.40 10.88 -26.99
N MET A 879 1.78 11.69 -27.99
CA MET A 879 2.46 11.16 -29.18
C MET A 879 3.94 10.93 -28.88
N SER A 880 4.46 9.82 -29.38
CA SER A 880 5.88 9.45 -29.37
C SER A 880 6.29 9.05 -30.78
N ILE A 881 7.30 9.74 -31.33
CA ILE A 881 7.88 9.50 -32.65
C ILE A 881 9.38 9.30 -32.47
N GLY A 882 9.89 8.13 -32.83
CA GLY A 882 11.30 7.82 -32.62
C GLY A 882 11.85 6.77 -33.57
N VAL A 883 13.17 6.71 -33.61
CA VAL A 883 13.92 5.67 -34.31
C VAL A 883 14.85 5.00 -33.30
N SER A 884 14.69 3.69 -33.12
CA SER A 884 15.57 2.87 -32.30
C SER A 884 16.38 1.91 -33.17
N VAL A 885 17.35 1.25 -32.55
CA VAL A 885 18.25 0.32 -33.24
C VAL A 885 18.52 -0.90 -32.37
N GLY A 886 18.45 -2.07 -32.99
CA GLY A 886 18.68 -3.35 -32.36
C GLY A 886 17.74 -3.58 -31.18
N GLY A 887 18.30 -4.08 -30.08
CA GLY A 887 17.59 -4.28 -28.83
C GLY A 887 17.19 -5.73 -28.56
N MET A 888 16.75 -5.99 -27.32
CA MET A 888 16.43 -7.34 -26.85
C MET A 888 14.99 -7.76 -27.13
N ASN A 889 14.08 -6.82 -27.39
CA ASN A 889 12.66 -7.12 -27.64
C ASN A 889 12.24 -6.94 -29.11
N ASN A 890 12.98 -6.17 -29.89
CA ASN A 890 12.60 -5.84 -31.27
C ASN A 890 12.75 -7.04 -32.23
N PHE A 891 13.87 -7.76 -32.14
CA PHE A 891 14.22 -8.82 -33.09
C PHE A 891 14.27 -10.17 -32.37
N ARG A 892 13.52 -11.16 -32.86
CA ARG A 892 13.56 -12.54 -32.32
C ARG A 892 14.93 -13.17 -32.55
N ASP A 893 15.28 -14.15 -31.72
CA ASP A 893 16.49 -14.95 -31.97
C ASP A 893 16.31 -15.82 -33.21
N GLY A 894 17.38 -15.96 -33.99
CA GLY A 894 17.36 -16.73 -35.24
C GLY A 894 16.92 -15.96 -36.49
N CYS A 895 16.63 -14.65 -36.39
CA CYS A 895 16.32 -13.84 -37.57
C CYS A 895 17.53 -13.71 -38.51
N LEU A 896 17.26 -13.72 -39.82
CA LEU A 896 18.24 -13.54 -40.89
C LEU A 896 17.96 -12.23 -41.63
N SER A 897 18.95 -11.34 -41.72
CA SER A 897 18.91 -10.11 -42.52
C SER A 897 19.74 -10.27 -43.78
N ASN A 898 19.12 -10.27 -44.96
CA ASN A 898 19.78 -10.58 -46.24
C ASN A 898 20.59 -11.90 -46.17
N GLY A 899 20.07 -12.90 -45.46
CA GLY A 899 20.75 -14.18 -45.21
C GLY A 899 21.83 -14.18 -44.12
N HIS A 900 22.17 -13.04 -43.53
CA HIS A 900 23.10 -12.95 -42.40
C HIS A 900 22.38 -13.06 -41.07
N LEU A 901 22.89 -13.90 -40.18
CA LEU A 901 22.27 -14.17 -38.89
C LEU A 901 22.38 -12.95 -37.98
N LYS A 902 21.29 -12.63 -37.28
CA LYS A 902 21.27 -11.65 -36.19
C LYS A 902 22.47 -11.86 -35.25
N PRO A 903 23.34 -10.86 -35.07
CA PRO A 903 24.64 -11.06 -34.41
C PRO A 903 24.57 -11.15 -32.88
N TRP A 904 23.41 -10.91 -32.27
CA TRP A 904 23.20 -11.04 -30.83
C TRP A 904 22.02 -11.96 -30.51
N ARG A 905 22.04 -12.53 -29.31
CA ARG A 905 20.91 -13.24 -28.74
C ARG A 905 20.22 -12.37 -27.70
N ASN A 906 18.90 -12.43 -27.61
CA ASN A 906 18.12 -11.66 -26.64
C ASN A 906 18.50 -12.04 -25.21
N PHE A 907 18.65 -11.03 -24.36
CA PHE A 907 19.02 -11.15 -22.94
C PHE A 907 20.38 -11.81 -22.65
N GLU A 908 21.25 -11.99 -23.65
CA GLU A 908 22.64 -12.37 -23.40
C GLU A 908 23.47 -11.20 -22.88
N THR A 909 24.34 -11.47 -21.91
CA THR A 909 25.22 -10.46 -21.28
C THR A 909 26.10 -9.67 -22.26
N LYS A 910 26.40 -10.25 -23.43
CA LYS A 910 27.24 -9.64 -24.47
C LYS A 910 26.44 -9.17 -25.69
N ALA A 911 25.11 -9.10 -25.60
CA ALA A 911 24.26 -8.82 -26.76
C ALA A 911 24.64 -7.52 -27.49
N MET A 912 24.69 -6.40 -26.78
CA MET A 912 25.07 -5.10 -27.34
C MET A 912 26.50 -5.08 -27.87
N LEU A 913 27.44 -5.77 -27.19
CA LEU A 913 28.82 -5.92 -27.67
C LEU A 913 28.88 -6.72 -28.98
N ASN A 914 28.09 -7.78 -29.11
CA ASN A 914 28.07 -8.60 -30.32
C ASN A 914 27.40 -7.86 -31.48
N PHE A 915 26.33 -7.11 -31.21
CA PHE A 915 25.76 -6.15 -32.17
C PHE A 915 26.82 -5.17 -32.69
N TRP A 916 27.57 -4.55 -31.78
CA TRP A 916 28.62 -3.60 -32.14
C TRP A 916 29.79 -4.26 -32.89
N LYS A 917 30.18 -5.49 -32.54
CA LYS A 917 31.25 -6.23 -33.25
C LYS A 917 30.91 -6.52 -34.71
N ASP A 918 29.62 -6.68 -35.01
CA ASP A 918 29.12 -6.96 -36.36
C ASP A 918 28.87 -5.68 -37.19
N LYS A 919 29.30 -4.50 -36.70
CA LYS A 919 29.03 -3.21 -37.33
C LYS A 919 29.40 -3.11 -38.80
N ASN A 920 30.49 -3.75 -39.22
CA ASN A 920 30.93 -3.67 -40.61
C ASN A 920 29.92 -4.28 -41.59
N TYR A 921 29.09 -5.23 -41.11
CA TYR A 921 27.99 -5.77 -41.90
C TYR A 921 26.85 -4.76 -41.98
N TRP A 922 26.25 -4.39 -40.84
CA TRP A 922 25.02 -3.61 -40.84
C TRP A 922 25.22 -2.12 -41.13
N SER A 923 26.33 -1.50 -40.76
CA SER A 923 26.53 -0.06 -40.98
C SER A 923 26.63 0.31 -42.46
N SER A 924 27.04 -0.64 -43.30
CA SER A 924 27.09 -0.47 -44.76
C SER A 924 25.71 -0.35 -45.40
N THR A 925 24.68 -0.85 -44.72
CA THR A 925 23.28 -0.77 -45.17
C THR A 925 22.63 0.56 -44.80
N TRP A 926 23.27 1.35 -43.93
CA TRP A 926 22.76 2.64 -43.50
C TRP A 926 23.21 3.76 -44.44
N ASN A 927 22.31 4.68 -44.75
CA ASN A 927 22.57 5.80 -45.63
C ASN A 927 21.82 7.05 -45.13
N GLU A 928 22.50 8.20 -45.08
CA GLU A 928 21.93 9.48 -44.63
C GLU A 928 20.62 9.88 -45.35
N ASN A 929 20.46 9.46 -46.61
CA ASN A 929 19.28 9.78 -47.40
C ASN A 929 18.10 8.84 -47.12
N LYS A 930 18.35 7.58 -46.71
CA LYS A 930 17.33 6.53 -46.64
C LYS A 930 17.07 5.97 -45.24
N SER A 931 18.03 6.10 -44.32
CA SER A 931 17.96 5.53 -42.96
C SER A 931 17.37 6.50 -41.94
N ALA A 932 16.64 7.51 -42.40
CA ALA A 932 15.99 8.50 -41.57
C ALA A 932 14.47 8.36 -41.65
N LEU A 933 13.80 8.41 -40.50
CA LEU A 933 12.36 8.62 -40.43
C LEU A 933 12.08 10.07 -40.80
N ARG A 934 11.23 10.29 -41.81
CA ARG A 934 10.86 11.63 -42.29
C ARG A 934 9.37 11.84 -42.09
N VAL A 935 9.01 12.82 -41.27
CA VAL A 935 7.60 13.14 -40.98
C VAL A 935 7.28 14.49 -41.60
N LYS A 936 6.32 14.50 -42.53
CA LYS A 936 5.81 15.72 -43.19
C LYS A 936 4.74 16.41 -42.39
N LYS A 937 3.94 15.62 -41.67
CA LYS A 937 2.75 16.13 -41.01
C LYS A 937 2.37 15.28 -39.82
N VAL A 938 1.98 15.93 -38.73
CA VAL A 938 1.22 15.35 -37.61
C VAL A 938 0.01 16.23 -37.37
N LYS A 939 -1.18 15.68 -37.50
CA LYS A 939 -2.45 16.37 -37.27
C LYS A 939 -3.28 15.63 -36.24
N PHE A 940 -3.81 16.36 -35.26
CA PHE A 940 -4.79 15.87 -34.30
C PHE A 940 -6.08 16.65 -34.46
N THR A 941 -7.20 15.93 -34.42
CA THR A 941 -8.55 16.50 -34.40
C THR A 941 -9.31 15.87 -33.24
N SER A 942 -9.78 16.68 -32.29
CA SER A 942 -10.71 16.21 -31.26
C SER A 942 -12.03 15.74 -31.90
N SER A 943 -12.57 14.61 -31.45
CA SER A 943 -13.93 14.20 -31.81
C SER A 943 -14.93 15.04 -31.02
N ASP A 944 -15.91 15.64 -31.70
CA ASP A 944 -17.07 16.26 -31.03
C ASP A 944 -17.75 15.20 -30.16
N SER A 945 -17.95 15.53 -28.87
CA SER A 945 -18.61 14.68 -27.87
C SER A 945 -20.07 14.45 -28.16
#